data_AF-A0AAJ6AYA3-F1
#
_entry.id   AF-A0AAJ6AYA3-F1
#
_cell.length_a   1.000
_cell.length_b   1.000
_cell.length_c   1.000
_cell.angle_alpha   90.00
_cell.angle_beta   90.00
_cell.angle_gamma   90.00
#
_symmetry.space_group_name_H-M   'P 1'
#
loop_
_entity.id
_entity.type
_entity.pdbx_description
1 polymer ?
#
loop_
_entity_poly.entity_id
_entity_poly.type
_entity_poly.pdbx_seq_one_letter_code
_entity_poly.pdbx_strand_id
1 'polypeptide(L)'
;MSDSSVPNASTVPRNPTGSRLLPLKGDLHPAKRALAEALRALFAGLDVSVRRYAARQHLDASTVTRYLNGERVPDWSFIAELAEEIAQVSTPLTTDVLEALRASRQSALQTQRRGGALQDLQGQLAEADEETRRIRLSERALEQALAERERALSHSLSRCQYLRTKIGKERTAHTAELLVWHGEWQQIFEECRDLRLDVKQLEEALALTRAELIAAEGECHRLEVELEAMFPRNSDSLGALPLLDALEAADRTSSVAELLAVVGDLEARTQKAMARELVTSASRSREVTDVAALLAGLHEAGFTAHAEAALAALVMTRPAGEIAALTVELHHAALGDFVAVLLSSSVKLHTPCDIIGVAVQLSDSGCGEVVHALLSAAFVSRTVADAVALAIWAASTQVESATLTAMGPTGARRDLNEVVELALALRHAGRVDHTHALLTAVAEQRSAKEIIATLEYLAAKGLLAEAEEVFAVTQSRDVVHVLSLIRSLIEEGVTDRAVAVVNRAARNRSIGDVANMISHLYSTSHFPQADQALMSFLRAVPDKAPFLFRLLDDMYPGAEETVRMTAASGDPEKAAALFHLLESADLPVLAEGVFHETLTQRPTGHAGRFLQVLVGAEAVVCQRRALLERARSAPGTEVARLLLALAGADLLEEAAFVVRGVVEAYSPAEVMLLIKQLRSVDHPTRPKADGVLQLLLGVLVGTWRVDDQVALVMTLSEADMGADAKRLIRVASSLSQFKPALRAEETKHAQKVFSRAFWKSFSAEAG
;
A
#
# COMPACT_ATOMS: atom_id res chain seq x y z
N MET A 1 48.96 -14.70 -49.60
CA MET A 1 50.30 -15.27 -49.85
C MET A 1 50.63 -16.16 -48.68
N SER A 2 51.17 -17.35 -49.00
CA SER A 2 51.83 -18.40 -48.21
C SER A 2 52.07 -18.10 -46.71
N ASP A 3 51.95 -19.05 -45.78
CA ASP A 3 52.76 -20.26 -45.82
C ASP A 3 52.32 -21.35 -44.83
N SER A 4 52.79 -22.55 -45.16
CA SER A 4 52.67 -23.83 -44.49
C SER A 4 53.42 -23.86 -43.15
N SER A 5 53.03 -24.74 -42.21
CA SER A 5 53.99 -25.51 -41.38
C SER A 5 53.28 -26.52 -40.47
N VAL A 6 53.49 -27.80 -40.77
CA VAL A 6 53.29 -28.95 -39.88
C VAL A 6 54.62 -29.23 -39.16
N PRO A 7 54.66 -29.57 -37.87
CA PRO A 7 55.79 -30.27 -37.29
C PRO A 7 55.52 -31.77 -37.18
N ASN A 8 56.45 -32.52 -37.75
CA ASN A 8 56.58 -33.96 -37.76
C ASN A 8 57.31 -34.42 -36.48
N ALA A 9 56.85 -35.48 -35.81
CA ALA A 9 57.66 -36.17 -34.80
C ALA A 9 57.28 -37.64 -34.67
N SER A 10 58.07 -38.50 -35.32
CA SER A 10 58.18 -39.93 -35.04
C SER A 10 59.26 -40.14 -33.98
N THR A 11 59.05 -41.02 -32.99
CA THR A 11 60.03 -42.04 -32.51
C THR A 11 59.43 -42.91 -31.38
N VAL A 12 59.82 -44.20 -31.40
CA VAL A 12 59.15 -45.39 -30.84
C VAL A 12 59.88 -45.89 -29.58
N PRO A 13 59.28 -46.76 -28.72
CA PRO A 13 59.87 -48.09 -28.56
C PRO A 13 58.86 -49.24 -28.57
N ARG A 14 59.22 -50.32 -29.29
CA ARG A 14 58.55 -51.63 -29.36
C ARG A 14 59.17 -52.57 -28.34
N ASN A 15 58.36 -53.43 -27.70
CA ASN A 15 58.71 -54.85 -27.45
C ASN A 15 57.45 -55.69 -27.12
N PRO A 16 57.49 -57.04 -27.18
CA PRO A 16 56.72 -57.77 -28.18
C PRO A 16 55.90 -58.95 -27.63
N THR A 17 54.66 -59.16 -28.08
CA THR A 17 54.04 -60.49 -28.29
C THR A 17 52.61 -60.33 -28.85
N GLY A 18 52.49 -60.14 -30.15
CA GLY A 18 51.20 -60.16 -30.84
C GLY A 18 51.43 -60.52 -32.30
N SER A 19 50.75 -61.55 -32.80
CA SER A 19 50.82 -62.10 -34.16
C SER A 19 51.18 -61.07 -35.23
N ARG A 20 52.36 -61.19 -35.85
CA ARG A 20 52.83 -60.29 -36.92
C ARG A 20 51.86 -60.33 -38.11
N LEU A 21 51.03 -59.30 -38.24
CA LEU A 21 50.33 -59.00 -39.48
C LEU A 21 51.37 -58.75 -40.58
N LEU A 22 51.20 -59.35 -41.75
CA LEU A 22 52.06 -59.13 -42.91
C LEU A 22 52.08 -57.64 -43.31
N PRO A 23 53.18 -57.16 -43.94
CA PRO A 23 53.24 -55.80 -44.49
C PRO A 23 52.04 -55.53 -45.41
N LEU A 24 51.48 -54.32 -45.37
CA LEU A 24 50.39 -53.93 -46.28
C LEU A 24 50.88 -54.05 -47.74
N LYS A 25 50.09 -54.67 -48.62
CA LYS A 25 50.42 -54.87 -50.04
C LYS A 25 50.79 -53.53 -50.72
N GLY A 26 51.79 -53.53 -51.59
CA GLY A 26 52.29 -52.32 -52.28
C GLY A 26 51.18 -51.55 -53.02
N ASP A 27 50.24 -52.29 -53.60
CA ASP A 27 49.29 -51.85 -54.61
C ASP A 27 47.98 -51.24 -54.04
N LEU A 28 47.93 -50.96 -52.73
CA LEU A 28 46.78 -50.39 -52.05
C LEU A 28 46.68 -48.87 -52.26
N HIS A 29 45.48 -48.39 -52.61
CA HIS A 29 45.19 -46.96 -52.76
C HIS A 29 45.54 -46.17 -51.47
N PRO A 30 46.17 -44.98 -51.56
CA PRO A 30 46.67 -44.23 -50.39
C PRO A 30 45.64 -44.03 -49.26
N ALA A 31 44.39 -43.68 -49.61
CA ALA A 31 43.31 -43.51 -48.65
C ALA A 31 42.92 -44.80 -47.89
N LYS A 32 42.99 -45.97 -48.54
CA LYS A 32 42.71 -47.27 -47.89
C LYS A 32 43.87 -47.71 -47.00
N ARG A 33 45.11 -47.40 -47.42
CA ARG A 33 46.31 -47.62 -46.62
C ARG A 33 46.28 -46.80 -45.32
N ALA A 34 45.95 -45.51 -45.39
CA ALA A 34 45.83 -44.64 -44.23
C ALA A 34 44.78 -45.13 -43.21
N LEU A 35 43.59 -45.54 -43.69
CA LEU A 35 42.56 -46.11 -42.81
C LEU A 35 43.00 -47.45 -42.20
N ALA A 36 43.63 -48.33 -42.97
CA ALA A 36 44.11 -49.62 -42.47
C ALA A 36 45.24 -49.45 -41.44
N GLU A 37 46.11 -48.45 -41.61
CA GLU A 37 47.16 -48.10 -40.64
C GLU A 37 46.58 -47.54 -39.35
N ALA A 38 45.58 -46.66 -39.42
CA ALA A 38 44.87 -46.14 -38.26
C ALA A 38 44.13 -47.25 -37.49
N LEU A 39 43.44 -48.16 -38.20
CA LEU A 39 42.76 -49.31 -37.57
C LEU A 39 43.74 -50.32 -36.99
N ARG A 40 44.90 -50.56 -37.62
CA ARG A 40 45.97 -51.41 -37.06
C ARG A 40 46.58 -50.79 -35.80
N ALA A 41 46.73 -49.47 -35.74
CA ALA A 41 47.23 -48.75 -34.57
C ALA A 41 46.24 -48.83 -33.40
N LEU A 42 44.96 -48.64 -33.66
CA LEU A 42 43.88 -48.81 -32.68
C LEU A 42 43.80 -50.26 -32.18
N PHE A 43 43.79 -51.23 -33.09
CA PHE A 43 43.73 -52.65 -32.75
C PHE A 43 44.96 -53.14 -31.94
N ALA A 44 46.14 -52.59 -32.22
CA ALA A 44 47.35 -52.88 -31.45
C ALA A 44 47.25 -52.43 -29.98
N GLY A 45 46.40 -51.44 -29.68
CA GLY A 45 46.15 -50.97 -28.31
C GLY A 45 45.32 -51.93 -27.45
N LEU A 46 44.64 -52.92 -28.05
CA LEU A 46 43.79 -53.87 -27.33
C LEU A 46 44.51 -55.14 -26.84
N ASP A 47 45.73 -55.42 -27.33
CA ASP A 47 46.53 -56.62 -27.02
C ASP A 47 45.78 -57.98 -27.11
N VAL A 48 44.87 -58.09 -28.09
CA VAL A 48 44.07 -59.31 -28.34
C VAL A 48 44.31 -59.85 -29.75
N SER A 49 44.38 -61.19 -29.90
CA SER A 49 44.54 -61.81 -31.22
C SER A 49 43.29 -61.65 -32.11
N VAL A 50 43.47 -61.51 -33.42
CA VAL A 50 42.38 -61.29 -34.40
C VAL A 50 41.28 -62.34 -34.30
N ARG A 51 41.62 -63.62 -34.09
CA ARG A 51 40.63 -64.70 -33.91
C ARG A 51 39.80 -64.54 -32.63
N ARG A 52 40.41 -64.09 -31.54
CA ARG A 52 39.73 -63.87 -30.25
C ARG A 52 38.84 -62.63 -30.29
N TYR A 53 39.27 -61.56 -30.96
CA TYR A 53 38.46 -60.36 -31.16
C TYR A 53 37.24 -60.64 -32.06
N ALA A 54 37.45 -61.32 -33.18
CA ALA A 54 36.37 -61.70 -34.09
C ALA A 54 35.29 -62.56 -33.40
N ALA A 55 35.69 -63.50 -32.54
CA ALA A 55 34.75 -64.30 -31.76
C ALA A 55 33.93 -63.48 -30.74
N ARG A 56 34.50 -62.43 -30.14
CA ARG A 56 33.79 -61.54 -29.19
C ARG A 56 32.75 -60.66 -29.87
N GLN A 57 33.07 -60.21 -31.07
CA GLN A 57 32.19 -59.35 -31.88
C GLN A 57 31.27 -60.15 -32.81
N HIS A 58 31.21 -61.48 -32.65
CA HIS A 58 30.43 -62.39 -33.50
C HIS A 58 30.71 -62.25 -35.01
N LEU A 59 31.95 -61.90 -35.38
CA LEU A 59 32.42 -61.74 -36.75
C LEU A 59 33.35 -62.89 -37.16
N ASP A 60 33.43 -63.18 -38.47
CA ASP A 60 34.43 -64.12 -38.98
C ASP A 60 35.83 -63.50 -38.94
N ALA A 61 36.83 -64.28 -38.51
CA ALA A 61 38.23 -63.85 -38.40
C ALA A 61 38.82 -63.41 -39.76
N SER A 62 38.31 -63.98 -40.86
CA SER A 62 38.66 -63.54 -42.22
C SER A 62 38.18 -62.10 -42.49
N THR A 63 37.01 -61.72 -41.99
CA THR A 63 36.41 -60.39 -42.19
C THR A 63 37.21 -59.31 -41.45
N VAL A 64 37.57 -59.57 -40.19
CA VAL A 64 38.39 -58.65 -39.39
C VAL A 64 39.80 -58.49 -39.99
N THR A 65 40.38 -59.59 -40.50
CA THR A 65 41.69 -59.56 -41.17
C THR A 65 41.64 -58.72 -42.46
N ARG A 66 40.56 -58.79 -43.24
CA ARG A 66 40.37 -57.99 -44.46
C ARG A 66 40.16 -56.50 -44.16
N TYR A 67 39.55 -56.15 -43.03
CA TYR A 67 39.47 -54.76 -42.55
C TYR A 67 40.83 -54.22 -42.14
N LEU A 68 41.58 -54.96 -41.33
CA LEU A 68 42.91 -54.56 -40.88
C LEU A 68 43.96 -54.55 -42.02
N ASN A 69 43.73 -55.29 -43.11
CA ASN A 69 44.59 -55.27 -44.30
C ASN A 69 44.19 -54.21 -45.34
N GLY A 70 43.11 -53.45 -45.11
CA GLY A 70 42.62 -52.43 -46.05
C GLY A 70 42.00 -53.00 -47.34
N GLU A 71 41.76 -54.31 -47.40
CA GLU A 71 41.11 -54.98 -48.53
C GLU A 71 39.60 -54.73 -48.55
N ARG A 72 39.00 -54.42 -47.40
CA ARG A 72 37.60 -54.03 -47.24
C ARG A 72 37.51 -52.86 -46.26
N VAL A 73 36.62 -51.91 -46.52
CA VAL A 73 36.34 -50.81 -45.58
C VAL A 73 35.29 -51.27 -44.57
N PRO A 74 35.54 -51.16 -43.24
CA PRO A 74 34.57 -51.58 -42.21
C PRO A 74 33.39 -50.61 -42.07
N ASP A 75 32.29 -51.11 -41.49
CA ASP A 75 31.11 -50.28 -41.16
C ASP A 75 31.32 -49.47 -39.85
N TRP A 76 30.49 -48.45 -39.59
CA TRP A 76 30.76 -47.42 -38.57
C TRP A 76 30.49 -47.99 -37.19
N SER A 77 29.52 -48.90 -37.08
CA SER A 77 29.32 -49.76 -35.91
C SER A 77 30.64 -50.43 -35.50
N PHE A 78 31.34 -51.11 -36.42
CA PHE A 78 32.60 -51.78 -36.11
C PHE A 78 33.71 -50.81 -35.64
N ILE A 79 33.82 -49.62 -36.24
CA ILE A 79 34.83 -48.62 -35.83
C ILE A 79 34.45 -47.99 -34.48
N ALA A 80 33.16 -47.73 -34.25
CA ALA A 80 32.64 -47.16 -33.01
C ALA A 80 32.79 -48.15 -31.85
N GLU A 81 32.47 -49.42 -32.06
CA GLU A 81 32.66 -50.51 -31.09
C GLU A 81 34.14 -50.72 -30.77
N LEU A 82 35.02 -50.75 -31.79
CA LEU A 82 36.46 -50.83 -31.58
C LEU A 82 37.00 -49.62 -30.79
N ALA A 83 36.49 -48.41 -31.08
CA ALA A 83 36.87 -47.20 -30.37
C ALA A 83 36.33 -47.15 -28.93
N GLU A 84 35.12 -47.66 -28.69
CA GLU A 84 34.52 -47.78 -27.37
C GLU A 84 35.26 -48.80 -26.51
N GLU A 85 35.64 -49.96 -27.07
CA GLU A 85 36.46 -50.95 -26.38
C GLU A 85 37.87 -50.44 -26.06
N ILE A 86 38.48 -49.65 -26.94
CA ILE A 86 39.79 -49.01 -26.66
C ILE A 86 39.66 -47.91 -25.60
N ALA A 87 38.57 -47.15 -25.60
CA ALA A 87 38.27 -46.16 -24.56
C ALA A 87 37.99 -46.80 -23.20
N GLN A 88 37.61 -48.09 -23.16
CA GLN A 88 37.47 -48.87 -21.93
C GLN A 88 38.82 -49.43 -21.42
N VAL A 89 39.80 -49.71 -22.30
CA VAL A 89 41.11 -50.30 -21.96
C VAL A 89 42.23 -49.25 -21.82
N SER A 90 42.09 -48.07 -22.43
CA SER A 90 43.08 -46.98 -22.44
C SER A 90 42.40 -45.59 -22.45
N THR A 91 43.18 -44.50 -22.48
CA THR A 91 42.65 -43.12 -22.44
C THR A 91 41.52 -42.91 -23.47
N PRO A 92 40.39 -42.26 -23.11
CA PRO A 92 39.29 -42.03 -24.03
C PRO A 92 39.77 -41.28 -25.28
N LEU A 93 39.48 -41.83 -26.46
CA LEU A 93 39.79 -41.19 -27.73
C LEU A 93 39.07 -39.83 -27.79
N THR A 94 39.82 -38.75 -28.00
CA THR A 94 39.27 -37.40 -28.17
C THR A 94 38.35 -37.34 -29.38
N THR A 95 37.34 -36.46 -29.34
CA THR A 95 36.39 -36.22 -30.44
C THR A 95 37.12 -35.97 -31.78
N ASP A 96 38.25 -35.27 -31.75
CA ASP A 96 39.10 -34.99 -32.91
C ASP A 96 39.68 -36.26 -33.57
N VAL A 97 39.97 -37.30 -32.79
CA VAL A 97 40.49 -38.59 -33.31
C VAL A 97 39.36 -39.40 -33.95
N LEU A 98 38.15 -39.36 -33.37
CA LEU A 98 36.96 -39.96 -33.97
C LEU A 98 36.55 -39.25 -35.26
N GLU A 99 36.68 -37.92 -35.33
CA GLU A 99 36.45 -37.13 -36.53
C GLU A 99 37.50 -37.39 -37.61
N ALA A 100 38.78 -37.51 -37.24
CA ALA A 100 39.85 -37.91 -38.17
C ALA A 100 39.66 -39.33 -38.73
N LEU A 101 39.13 -40.25 -37.93
CA LEU A 101 38.75 -41.60 -38.37
C LEU A 101 37.52 -41.59 -39.29
N ARG A 102 36.52 -40.74 -39.01
CA ARG A 102 35.38 -40.51 -39.92
C ARG A 102 35.84 -39.97 -41.27
N ALA A 103 36.71 -38.95 -41.27
CA ALA A 103 37.25 -38.35 -42.49
C ALA A 103 38.11 -39.35 -43.30
N SER A 104 38.94 -40.15 -42.62
CA SER A 104 39.76 -41.19 -43.25
C SER A 104 38.91 -42.31 -43.85
N ARG A 105 37.83 -42.72 -43.17
CA ARG A 105 36.86 -43.70 -43.68
C ARG A 105 36.06 -43.15 -44.86
N GLN A 106 35.56 -41.92 -44.78
CA GLN A 106 34.85 -41.28 -45.90
C GLN A 106 35.75 -41.21 -47.15
N SER A 107 37.03 -40.86 -46.98
CA SER A 107 38.02 -40.84 -48.06
C SER A 107 38.28 -42.24 -48.64
N ALA A 108 38.34 -43.28 -47.81
CA ALA A 108 38.48 -44.67 -48.26
C ALA A 108 37.22 -45.20 -48.97
N LEU A 109 36.02 -44.81 -48.52
CA LEU A 109 34.74 -45.17 -49.15
C LEU A 109 34.58 -44.53 -50.53
N GLN A 110 34.99 -43.27 -50.70
CA GLN A 110 34.95 -42.57 -51.99
C GLN A 110 35.75 -43.30 -53.09
N THR A 111 36.84 -44.00 -52.74
CA THR A 111 37.65 -44.78 -53.70
C THR A 111 37.02 -46.10 -54.13
N GLN A 112 35.98 -46.57 -53.43
CA GLN A 112 35.23 -47.79 -53.75
C GLN A 112 33.96 -47.51 -54.58
N ARG A 113 33.63 -46.23 -54.79
CA ARG A 113 32.43 -45.79 -55.51
C ARG A 113 32.61 -45.86 -57.04
N ARG A 114 32.37 -47.04 -57.61
CA ARG A 114 31.74 -47.15 -58.94
C ARG A 114 30.34 -47.81 -58.89
N GLY A 115 29.66 -47.71 -57.74
CA GLY A 115 28.26 -48.15 -57.58
C GLY A 115 27.51 -47.58 -56.36
N GLY A 116 27.89 -46.40 -55.83
CA GLY A 116 27.56 -45.97 -54.46
C GLY A 116 26.42 -44.96 -54.25
N ALA A 117 25.70 -44.50 -55.28
CA ALA A 117 24.66 -43.48 -55.09
C ALA A 117 23.45 -43.99 -54.27
N LEU A 118 23.06 -45.25 -54.47
CA LEU A 118 21.88 -45.85 -53.82
C LEU A 118 22.14 -46.16 -52.33
N GLN A 119 23.37 -46.50 -51.98
CA GLN A 119 23.78 -46.82 -50.61
C GLN A 119 24.02 -45.57 -49.76
N ASP A 120 24.54 -44.49 -50.36
CA ASP A 120 24.62 -43.17 -49.71
C ASP A 120 23.22 -42.59 -49.44
N LEU A 121 22.28 -42.74 -50.39
CA LEU A 121 20.87 -42.35 -50.20
C LEU A 121 20.17 -43.16 -49.10
N GLN A 122 20.47 -44.46 -48.97
CA GLN A 122 19.94 -45.29 -47.89
C GLN A 122 20.48 -44.89 -46.51
N GLY A 123 21.75 -44.52 -46.41
CA GLY A 123 22.34 -44.01 -45.17
C GLY A 123 21.75 -42.67 -44.74
N GLN A 124 21.58 -41.74 -45.70
CA GLN A 124 20.93 -40.46 -45.46
C GLN A 124 19.46 -40.63 -45.05
N LEU A 125 18.75 -41.60 -45.63
CA LEU A 125 17.38 -41.93 -45.24
C LEU A 125 17.29 -42.45 -43.81
N ALA A 126 18.21 -43.34 -43.40
CA ALA A 126 18.23 -43.87 -42.03
C ALA A 126 18.56 -42.80 -40.98
N GLU A 127 19.46 -41.87 -41.27
CA GLU A 127 19.79 -40.74 -40.40
C GLU A 127 18.62 -39.74 -40.31
N ALA A 128 17.98 -39.44 -41.44
CA ALA A 128 16.76 -38.62 -41.47
C ALA A 128 15.60 -39.28 -40.73
N ASP A 129 15.46 -40.61 -40.80
CA ASP A 129 14.43 -41.37 -40.09
C ASP A 129 14.65 -41.35 -38.57
N GLU A 130 15.91 -41.44 -38.11
CA GLU A 130 16.24 -41.39 -36.68
C GLU A 130 16.04 -39.98 -36.11
N GLU A 131 16.42 -38.94 -36.85
CA GLU A 131 16.16 -37.56 -36.46
C GLU A 131 14.65 -37.26 -36.44
N THR A 132 13.91 -37.79 -37.42
CA THR A 132 12.44 -37.71 -37.44
C THR A 132 11.82 -38.39 -36.22
N ARG A 133 12.36 -39.52 -35.75
CA ARG A 133 11.89 -40.19 -34.53
C ARG A 133 12.17 -39.36 -33.29
N ARG A 134 13.36 -38.76 -33.17
CA ARG A 134 13.73 -37.88 -32.05
C ARG A 134 12.84 -36.65 -31.98
N ILE A 135 12.63 -36.00 -33.12
CA ILE A 135 11.74 -34.84 -33.22
C ILE A 135 10.31 -35.24 -32.83
N ARG A 136 9.78 -36.36 -33.33
CA ARG A 136 8.43 -36.84 -32.97
C ARG A 136 8.28 -37.20 -31.49
N LEU A 137 9.32 -37.72 -30.84
CA LEU A 137 9.29 -37.99 -29.40
C LEU A 137 9.30 -36.68 -28.60
N SER A 138 10.11 -35.70 -29.01
CA SER A 138 10.14 -34.37 -28.41
C SER A 138 8.81 -33.63 -28.59
N GLU A 139 8.22 -33.68 -29.79
CA GLU A 139 6.91 -33.12 -30.12
C GLU A 139 5.83 -33.66 -29.20
N ARG A 140 5.74 -35.00 -29.04
CA ARG A 140 4.76 -35.62 -28.13
C ARG A 140 4.95 -35.23 -26.67
N ALA A 141 6.19 -35.10 -26.20
CA ALA A 141 6.46 -34.68 -24.83
C ALA A 141 6.06 -33.20 -24.61
N LEU A 142 6.30 -32.34 -25.60
CA LEU A 142 5.88 -30.94 -25.58
C LEU A 142 4.35 -30.80 -25.66
N GLU A 143 3.68 -31.60 -26.49
CA GLU A 143 2.20 -31.65 -26.56
C GLU A 143 1.58 -32.07 -25.22
N GLN A 144 2.14 -33.06 -24.54
CA GLN A 144 1.67 -33.50 -23.22
C GLN A 144 1.88 -32.42 -22.16
N ALA A 145 3.06 -31.80 -22.12
CA ALA A 145 3.34 -30.69 -21.19
C ALA A 145 2.44 -29.48 -21.46
N LEU A 146 2.15 -29.17 -22.72
CA LEU A 146 1.21 -28.12 -23.11
C LEU A 146 -0.20 -28.43 -22.62
N ALA A 147 -0.70 -29.64 -22.87
CA ALA A 147 -2.03 -30.06 -22.42
C ALA A 147 -2.18 -30.03 -20.90
N GLU A 148 -1.14 -30.41 -20.15
CA GLU A 148 -1.14 -30.31 -18.68
C GLU A 148 -1.19 -28.85 -18.20
N ARG A 149 -0.47 -27.95 -18.87
CA ARG A 149 -0.47 -26.52 -18.54
C ARG A 149 -1.78 -25.84 -18.89
N GLU A 150 -2.39 -26.20 -20.02
CA GLU A 150 -3.72 -25.72 -20.40
C GLU A 150 -4.79 -26.14 -19.38
N ARG A 151 -4.74 -27.39 -18.90
CA ARG A 151 -5.63 -27.86 -17.83
C ARG A 151 -5.40 -27.10 -16.52
N ALA A 152 -4.15 -26.89 -16.11
CA ALA A 152 -3.84 -26.13 -14.89
C ALA A 152 -4.28 -24.67 -14.97
N LEU A 153 -4.15 -24.05 -16.16
CA LEU A 153 -4.63 -22.71 -16.43
C LEU A 153 -6.16 -22.65 -16.38
N SER A 154 -6.85 -23.57 -17.05
CA SER A 154 -8.31 -23.67 -17.03
C SER A 154 -8.87 -23.84 -15.61
N HIS A 155 -8.22 -24.68 -14.80
CA HIS A 155 -8.58 -24.85 -13.38
C HIS A 155 -8.39 -23.55 -12.58
N SER A 156 -7.27 -22.84 -12.79
CA SER A 156 -7.01 -21.55 -12.12
C SER A 156 -7.99 -20.45 -12.54
N LEU A 157 -8.30 -20.36 -13.84
CA LEU A 157 -9.29 -19.42 -14.37
C LEU A 157 -10.69 -19.72 -13.82
N SER A 158 -11.07 -21.00 -13.75
CA SER A 158 -12.34 -21.43 -13.15
C SER A 158 -12.41 -21.05 -11.67
N ARG A 159 -11.31 -21.21 -10.93
CA ARG A 159 -11.22 -20.78 -9.51
C ARG A 159 -11.34 -19.27 -9.36
N CYS A 160 -10.69 -18.49 -10.21
CA CYS A 160 -10.83 -17.03 -10.23
C CYS A 160 -12.25 -16.59 -10.55
N GLN A 161 -12.90 -17.23 -11.54
CA GLN A 161 -14.28 -16.94 -11.91
C GLN A 161 -15.26 -17.28 -10.79
N TYR A 162 -15.07 -18.43 -10.13
CA TYR A 162 -15.83 -18.84 -8.94
C TYR A 162 -15.70 -17.83 -7.79
N LEU A 163 -14.47 -17.44 -7.43
CA LEU A 163 -14.24 -16.44 -6.40
C LEU A 163 -14.85 -15.09 -6.76
N ARG A 164 -14.77 -14.67 -8.03
CA ARG A 164 -15.39 -13.43 -8.52
C ARG A 164 -16.91 -13.48 -8.46
N THR A 165 -17.53 -14.62 -8.78
CA THR A 165 -18.98 -14.79 -8.61
C THR A 165 -19.39 -14.83 -7.14
N LYS A 166 -18.58 -15.44 -6.27
CA LYS A 166 -18.83 -15.46 -4.82
C LYS A 166 -18.77 -14.04 -4.23
N ILE A 167 -17.71 -13.28 -4.50
CA ILE A 167 -17.58 -11.87 -4.10
C ILE A 167 -18.71 -11.02 -4.68
N GLY A 168 -19.10 -11.27 -5.94
CA GLY A 168 -20.24 -10.60 -6.58
C GLY A 168 -21.55 -10.85 -5.82
N LYS A 169 -21.83 -12.10 -5.45
CA LYS A 169 -23.02 -12.46 -4.67
C LYS A 169 -23.04 -11.83 -3.28
N GLU A 170 -21.90 -11.86 -2.58
CA GLU A 170 -21.74 -11.22 -1.26
C GLU A 170 -21.96 -9.71 -1.35
N ARG A 171 -21.41 -9.05 -2.38
CA ARG A 171 -21.66 -7.62 -2.64
C ARG A 171 -23.11 -7.34 -2.93
N THR A 172 -23.77 -8.08 -3.83
CA THR A 172 -25.19 -7.87 -4.14
C THR A 172 -26.09 -8.12 -2.94
N ALA A 173 -25.76 -9.09 -2.08
CA ALA A 173 -26.48 -9.33 -0.84
C ALA A 173 -26.34 -8.14 0.12
N HIS A 174 -25.12 -7.65 0.31
CA HIS A 174 -24.88 -6.46 1.12
C HIS A 174 -25.54 -5.20 0.55
N THR A 175 -25.54 -5.01 -0.78
CA THR A 175 -26.26 -3.89 -1.42
C THR A 175 -27.77 -4.02 -1.26
N ALA A 176 -28.32 -5.23 -1.34
CA ALA A 176 -29.74 -5.48 -1.08
C ALA A 176 -30.12 -5.19 0.39
N GLU A 177 -29.28 -5.58 1.35
CA GLU A 177 -29.44 -5.23 2.76
C GLU A 177 -29.42 -3.70 2.95
N LEU A 178 -28.46 -3.00 2.34
CA LEU A 178 -28.40 -1.53 2.40
C LEU A 178 -29.62 -0.86 1.77
N LEU A 179 -30.18 -1.41 0.68
CA LEU A 179 -31.42 -0.89 0.07
C LEU A 179 -32.63 -1.06 0.99
N VAL A 180 -32.72 -2.17 1.73
CA VAL A 180 -33.77 -2.38 2.74
C VAL A 180 -33.63 -1.36 3.86
N TRP A 181 -32.44 -1.22 4.45
CA TRP A 181 -32.19 -0.21 5.49
C TRP A 181 -32.41 1.23 5.01
N HIS A 182 -32.08 1.52 3.75
CA HIS A 182 -32.33 2.84 3.17
C HIS A 182 -33.84 3.11 3.01
N GLY A 183 -34.62 2.11 2.59
CA GLY A 183 -36.07 2.20 2.51
C GLY A 183 -36.72 2.40 3.88
N GLU A 184 -36.30 1.65 4.90
CA GLU A 184 -36.76 1.83 6.28
C GLU A 184 -36.41 3.22 6.83
N TRP A 185 -35.20 3.70 6.57
CA TRP A 185 -34.79 5.05 6.94
C TRP A 185 -35.60 6.13 6.22
N GLN A 186 -35.86 5.98 4.91
CA GLN A 186 -36.70 6.90 4.14
C GLN A 186 -38.13 6.93 4.68
N GLN A 187 -38.71 5.78 5.01
CA GLN A 187 -40.04 5.71 5.61
C GLN A 187 -40.09 6.46 6.95
N ILE A 188 -39.14 6.21 7.86
CA ILE A 188 -39.05 6.93 9.14
C ILE A 188 -38.85 8.43 8.93
N PHE A 189 -38.05 8.82 7.93
CA PHE A 189 -37.82 10.22 7.60
C PHE A 189 -39.09 10.90 7.07
N GLU A 190 -39.85 10.25 6.20
CA GLU A 190 -41.15 10.73 5.71
C GLU A 190 -42.16 10.83 6.85
N GLU A 191 -42.25 9.82 7.73
CA GLU A 191 -43.07 9.86 8.93
C GLU A 191 -42.69 11.04 9.84
N CYS A 192 -41.39 11.28 10.06
CA CYS A 192 -40.92 12.42 10.84
C CYS A 192 -41.26 13.77 10.17
N ARG A 193 -41.20 13.85 8.84
CA ARG A 193 -41.55 15.05 8.08
C ARG A 193 -43.05 15.33 8.17
N ASP A 194 -43.87 14.31 8.01
CA ASP A 194 -45.33 14.42 8.03
C ASP A 194 -45.80 14.77 9.45
N LEU A 195 -45.24 14.15 10.49
CA LEU A 195 -45.49 14.52 11.88
C LEU A 195 -45.10 15.98 12.18
N ARG A 196 -44.01 16.50 11.60
CA ARG A 196 -43.65 17.93 11.75
C ARG A 196 -44.66 18.85 11.08
N LEU A 197 -45.19 18.45 9.92
CA LEU A 197 -46.21 19.20 9.22
C LEU A 197 -47.53 19.21 10.00
N ASP A 198 -47.91 18.08 10.59
CA ASP A 198 -49.06 17.95 11.47
C ASP A 198 -48.91 18.83 12.73
N VAL A 199 -47.74 18.82 13.37
CA VAL A 199 -47.45 19.71 14.52
C VAL A 199 -47.64 21.17 14.13
N LYS A 200 -47.14 21.58 12.96
CA LYS A 200 -47.31 22.95 12.49
C LYS A 200 -48.77 23.31 12.22
N GLN A 201 -49.54 22.42 11.59
CA GLN A 201 -50.97 22.62 11.38
C GLN A 201 -51.75 22.73 12.69
N LEU A 202 -51.40 21.90 13.68
CA LEU A 202 -52.00 21.95 15.01
C LEU A 202 -51.64 23.24 15.74
N GLU A 203 -50.41 23.75 15.59
CA GLU A 203 -50.01 25.06 16.11
C GLU A 203 -50.78 26.21 15.45
N GLU A 204 -50.98 26.17 14.14
CA GLU A 204 -51.77 27.16 13.39
C GLU A 204 -53.25 27.11 13.80
N ALA A 205 -53.84 25.92 13.91
CA ALA A 205 -55.22 25.74 14.38
C ALA A 205 -55.39 26.19 15.84
N LEU A 206 -54.39 25.94 16.69
CA LEU A 206 -54.37 26.44 18.07
C LEU A 206 -54.27 27.96 18.12
N ALA A 207 -53.48 28.58 17.24
CA ALA A 207 -53.39 30.03 17.15
C ALA A 207 -54.73 30.66 16.70
N LEU A 208 -55.40 30.04 15.72
CA LEU A 208 -56.69 30.50 15.22
C LEU A 208 -57.79 30.37 16.29
N THR A 209 -57.90 29.22 16.95
CA THR A 209 -58.87 29.02 18.05
C THR A 209 -58.62 29.95 19.24
N ARG A 210 -57.35 30.26 19.55
CA ARG A 210 -57.02 31.29 20.54
C ARG A 210 -57.46 32.69 20.10
N ALA A 211 -57.30 33.04 18.83
CA ALA A 211 -57.77 34.32 18.32
C ALA A 211 -59.31 34.42 18.36
N GLU A 212 -60.02 33.34 18.04
CA GLU A 212 -61.49 33.25 18.18
C GLU A 212 -61.92 33.39 19.64
N LEU A 213 -61.21 32.75 20.57
CA LEU A 213 -61.47 32.89 22.00
C LEU A 213 -61.31 34.35 22.46
N ILE A 214 -60.20 35.00 22.09
CA ILE A 214 -59.95 36.42 22.41
C ILE A 214 -61.07 37.31 21.83
N ALA A 215 -61.51 37.05 20.60
CA ALA A 215 -62.60 37.81 19.98
C ALA A 215 -63.94 37.59 20.71
N ALA A 216 -64.24 36.36 21.12
CA ALA A 216 -65.44 36.04 21.89
C ALA A 216 -65.42 36.65 23.30
N GLU A 217 -64.27 36.63 23.98
CA GLU A 217 -64.05 37.31 25.26
C GLU A 217 -64.21 38.82 25.13
N GLY A 218 -63.66 39.42 24.06
CA GLY A 218 -63.83 40.84 23.76
C GLY A 218 -65.30 41.23 23.50
N GLU A 219 -66.07 40.37 22.83
CA GLU A 219 -67.50 40.57 22.64
C GLU A 219 -68.30 40.40 23.94
N CYS A 220 -67.95 39.41 24.78
CA CYS A 220 -68.54 39.27 26.10
C CYS A 220 -68.28 40.51 26.96
N HIS A 221 -67.05 41.01 26.98
CA HIS A 221 -66.68 42.22 27.69
C HIS A 221 -67.45 43.45 27.17
N ARG A 222 -67.61 43.58 25.84
CA ARG A 222 -68.42 44.66 25.25
C ARG A 222 -69.89 44.58 25.69
N LEU A 223 -70.48 43.38 25.70
CA LEU A 223 -71.85 43.15 26.16
C LEU A 223 -72.02 43.37 27.66
N GLU A 224 -71.01 43.04 28.47
CA GLU A 224 -70.95 43.33 29.90
C GLU A 224 -70.94 44.84 30.16
N VAL A 225 -70.10 45.60 29.43
CA VAL A 225 -70.07 47.06 29.50
C VAL A 225 -71.40 47.69 29.04
N GLU A 226 -72.04 47.15 28.00
CA GLU A 226 -73.38 47.59 27.56
C GLU A 226 -74.47 47.25 28.59
N LEU A 227 -74.40 46.09 29.24
CA LEU A 227 -75.27 45.71 30.35
C LEU A 227 -75.08 46.64 31.55
N GLU A 228 -73.83 46.92 31.95
CA GLU A 228 -73.52 47.85 33.04
C GLU A 228 -73.98 49.28 32.73
N ALA A 229 -73.88 49.71 31.47
CA ALA A 229 -74.41 51.00 31.02
C ALA A 229 -75.94 51.05 31.04
N MET A 230 -76.63 49.92 30.78
CA MET A 230 -78.10 49.80 30.88
C MET A 230 -78.59 49.58 32.33
N PHE A 231 -77.71 49.14 33.24
CA PHE A 231 -77.99 48.96 34.66
C PHE A 231 -77.09 49.86 35.54
N PRO A 232 -77.33 51.18 35.59
CA PRO A 232 -76.61 52.05 36.52
C PRO A 232 -77.00 51.69 37.97
N ARG A 233 -76.03 51.13 38.70
CA ARG A 233 -75.97 50.96 40.16
C ARG A 233 -77.31 50.97 40.90
N ASN A 234 -77.98 49.82 40.91
CA ASN A 234 -78.62 49.35 42.14
C ASN A 234 -77.64 48.38 42.82
N SER A 235 -76.84 48.92 43.74
CA SER A 235 -76.13 48.13 44.72
C SER A 235 -77.16 47.41 45.59
N ASP A 236 -77.24 46.09 45.44
CA ASP A 236 -77.34 45.14 46.54
C ASP A 236 -77.49 43.71 45.98
N SER A 237 -76.38 43.00 45.82
CA SER A 237 -76.23 41.56 46.18
C SER A 237 -74.86 40.99 45.77
N LEU A 238 -73.95 41.02 46.74
CA LEU A 238 -73.08 39.90 47.19
C LEU A 238 -72.22 39.14 46.15
N GLY A 239 -70.91 39.46 46.10
CA GLY A 239 -69.88 38.43 46.34
C GLY A 239 -68.66 38.29 45.42
N ALA A 240 -68.58 38.91 44.23
CA ALA A 240 -67.53 38.58 43.25
C ALA A 240 -66.62 39.73 42.77
N LEU A 241 -66.92 41.00 43.10
CA LEU A 241 -66.20 42.17 42.56
C LEU A 241 -64.85 42.59 43.20
N PRO A 242 -64.29 42.01 44.29
CA PRO A 242 -63.00 42.51 44.80
C PRO A 242 -61.78 42.12 43.96
N LEU A 243 -61.88 41.12 43.09
CA LEU A 243 -60.72 40.55 42.41
C LEU A 243 -60.41 41.27 41.09
N LEU A 244 -61.42 41.60 40.28
CA LEU A 244 -61.20 42.23 38.96
C LEU A 244 -60.69 43.67 39.09
N ASP A 245 -61.30 44.48 39.97
CA ASP A 245 -60.83 45.84 40.30
C ASP A 245 -59.44 45.83 40.94
N ALA A 246 -59.12 44.81 41.74
CA ALA A 246 -57.79 44.64 42.32
C ALA A 246 -56.74 44.22 41.29
N LEU A 247 -57.09 43.40 40.29
CA LEU A 247 -56.19 42.97 39.23
C LEU A 247 -55.87 44.13 38.27
N GLU A 248 -56.85 44.96 37.90
CA GLU A 248 -56.63 46.15 37.06
C GLU A 248 -55.83 47.25 37.77
N ALA A 249 -56.10 47.49 39.06
CA ALA A 249 -55.32 48.42 39.88
C ALA A 249 -53.88 47.91 40.11
N ALA A 250 -53.74 46.59 40.33
CA ALA A 250 -52.44 45.95 40.51
C ALA A 250 -51.60 45.99 39.24
N ASP A 251 -52.20 45.87 38.06
CA ASP A 251 -51.51 45.92 36.76
C ASP A 251 -50.73 47.24 36.56
N ARG A 252 -51.34 48.39 36.87
CA ARG A 252 -50.81 49.72 36.51
C ARG A 252 -50.23 50.56 37.65
N THR A 253 -50.68 50.37 38.90
CA THR A 253 -50.34 51.31 40.00
C THR A 253 -49.73 50.67 41.24
N SER A 254 -49.80 49.34 41.39
CA SER A 254 -49.21 48.65 42.55
C SER A 254 -47.69 48.56 42.50
N SER A 255 -47.07 48.52 43.68
CA SER A 255 -45.63 48.26 43.78
C SER A 255 -45.28 46.83 43.34
N VAL A 256 -44.03 46.59 42.95
CA VAL A 256 -43.56 45.23 42.57
C VAL A 256 -43.80 44.21 43.69
N ALA A 257 -43.60 44.60 44.96
CA ALA A 257 -43.82 43.72 46.10
C ALA A 257 -45.30 43.34 46.30
N GLU A 258 -46.22 44.27 46.08
CA GLU A 258 -47.67 44.02 46.13
C GLU A 258 -48.10 43.06 45.01
N LEU A 259 -47.56 43.24 43.81
CA LEU A 259 -47.82 42.34 42.68
C LEU A 259 -47.35 40.90 42.96
N LEU A 260 -46.16 40.72 43.55
CA LEU A 260 -45.66 39.40 43.91
C LEU A 260 -46.54 38.71 44.95
N ALA A 261 -47.08 39.47 45.91
CA ALA A 261 -48.03 38.93 46.89
C ALA A 261 -49.33 38.47 46.22
N VAL A 262 -49.86 39.25 45.27
CA VAL A 262 -51.06 38.88 44.49
C VAL A 262 -50.80 37.64 43.64
N VAL A 263 -49.65 37.53 42.96
CA VAL A 263 -49.28 36.34 42.18
C VAL A 263 -49.16 35.10 43.08
N GLY A 264 -48.57 35.24 44.27
CA GLY A 264 -48.48 34.17 45.26
C GLY A 264 -49.85 33.71 45.77
N ASP A 265 -50.76 34.64 46.04
CA ASP A 265 -52.13 34.34 46.47
C ASP A 265 -52.93 33.61 45.37
N LEU A 266 -52.74 34.01 44.11
CA LEU A 266 -53.37 33.35 42.96
C LEU A 266 -52.82 31.93 42.74
N GLU A 267 -51.51 31.73 42.89
CA GLU A 267 -50.88 30.41 42.86
C GLU A 267 -51.37 29.50 44.01
N ALA A 268 -51.46 30.04 45.22
CA ALA A 268 -52.00 29.31 46.38
C ALA A 268 -53.47 28.88 46.18
N ARG A 269 -54.24 29.66 45.40
CA ARG A 269 -55.62 29.35 45.00
C ARG A 269 -55.71 28.53 43.70
N THR A 270 -54.58 28.04 43.17
CA THR A 270 -54.47 27.26 41.92
C THR A 270 -54.93 27.99 40.64
N GLN A 271 -55.02 29.32 40.67
CA GLN A 271 -55.45 30.17 39.55
C GLN A 271 -54.27 30.56 38.63
N LYS A 272 -53.53 29.55 38.15
CA LYS A 272 -52.26 29.75 37.41
C LYS A 272 -52.40 30.55 36.12
N ALA A 273 -53.52 30.38 35.41
CA ALA A 273 -53.79 31.12 34.18
C ALA A 273 -53.97 32.62 34.44
N MET A 274 -54.68 32.99 35.50
CA MET A 274 -54.88 34.39 35.89
C MET A 274 -53.58 35.03 36.38
N ALA A 275 -52.77 34.29 37.15
CA ALA A 275 -51.45 34.75 37.56
C ALA A 275 -50.55 35.03 36.34
N ARG A 276 -50.55 34.14 35.35
CA ARG A 276 -49.80 34.31 34.10
C ARG A 276 -50.26 35.53 33.30
N GLU A 277 -51.55 35.72 33.13
CA GLU A 277 -52.08 36.86 32.38
C GLU A 277 -51.82 38.19 33.10
N LEU A 278 -51.92 38.22 34.44
CA LEU A 278 -51.54 39.40 35.23
C LEU A 278 -50.06 39.76 35.06
N VAL A 279 -49.15 38.78 35.17
CA VAL A 279 -47.72 39.01 34.96
C VAL A 279 -47.45 39.49 33.52
N THR A 280 -48.14 38.91 32.54
CA THR A 280 -48.00 39.30 31.13
C THR A 280 -48.51 40.72 30.88
N SER A 281 -49.67 41.08 31.42
CA SER A 281 -50.25 42.42 31.30
C SER A 281 -49.36 43.46 32.00
N ALA A 282 -48.92 43.19 33.22
CA ALA A 282 -48.10 44.13 34.00
C ALA A 282 -46.74 44.32 33.33
N SER A 283 -46.21 43.25 32.75
CA SER A 283 -44.98 43.32 31.97
C SER A 283 -45.14 44.12 30.68
N ARG A 284 -46.35 44.30 30.12
CA ARG A 284 -46.56 45.13 28.91
C ARG A 284 -46.72 46.62 29.22
N SER A 285 -47.33 46.97 30.34
CA SER A 285 -47.76 48.34 30.64
C SER A 285 -46.75 49.18 31.45
N ARG A 286 -45.78 48.54 32.12
CA ARG A 286 -44.85 49.19 33.06
C ARG A 286 -43.53 49.68 32.43
N GLU A 287 -42.72 50.44 33.16
CA GLU A 287 -41.37 50.82 32.73
C GLU A 287 -40.40 49.62 32.77
N VAL A 288 -39.36 49.63 31.93
CA VAL A 288 -38.41 48.51 31.78
C VAL A 288 -37.75 48.12 33.11
N THR A 289 -37.40 49.09 33.95
CA THR A 289 -36.79 48.86 35.26
C THR A 289 -37.74 48.14 36.22
N ASP A 290 -39.04 48.49 36.18
CA ASP A 290 -40.06 47.86 37.02
C ASP A 290 -40.37 46.44 36.56
N VAL A 291 -40.34 46.21 35.24
CA VAL A 291 -40.49 44.86 34.66
C VAL A 291 -39.29 43.99 35.04
N ALA A 292 -38.07 44.50 34.95
CA ALA A 292 -36.87 43.77 35.37
C ALA A 292 -36.94 43.39 36.87
N ALA A 293 -37.34 44.34 37.72
CA ALA A 293 -37.52 44.10 39.15
C ALA A 293 -38.64 43.09 39.45
N LEU A 294 -39.75 43.13 38.69
CA LEU A 294 -40.83 42.15 38.80
C LEU A 294 -40.36 40.73 38.43
N LEU A 295 -39.64 40.58 37.32
CA LEU A 295 -39.11 39.29 36.89
C LEU A 295 -38.08 38.74 37.88
N ALA A 296 -37.21 39.60 38.41
CA ALA A 296 -36.26 39.23 39.46
C ALA A 296 -36.98 38.74 40.72
N GLY A 297 -37.98 39.48 41.19
CA GLY A 297 -38.78 39.10 42.35
C GLY A 297 -39.59 37.82 42.16
N LEU A 298 -40.10 37.57 40.94
CA LEU A 298 -40.77 36.30 40.60
C LEU A 298 -39.80 35.12 40.64
N HIS A 299 -38.55 35.32 40.20
CA HIS A 299 -37.51 34.30 40.28
C HIS A 299 -37.16 33.97 41.73
N GLU A 300 -36.91 34.99 42.56
CA GLU A 300 -36.60 34.82 43.98
C GLU A 300 -37.74 34.13 44.75
N ALA A 301 -38.99 34.41 44.38
CA ALA A 301 -40.17 33.77 44.96
C ALA A 301 -40.46 32.35 44.44
N GLY A 302 -39.67 31.83 43.48
CA GLY A 302 -39.84 30.50 42.90
C GLY A 302 -40.93 30.39 41.83
N PHE A 303 -41.45 31.51 41.33
CA PHE A 303 -42.49 31.59 40.29
C PHE A 303 -41.93 31.77 38.88
N THR A 304 -40.84 31.07 38.56
CA THR A 304 -40.07 31.24 37.30
C THR A 304 -40.89 30.96 36.05
N ALA A 305 -41.82 30.01 36.08
CA ALA A 305 -42.66 29.65 34.94
C ALA A 305 -43.54 30.83 34.46
N HIS A 306 -43.98 31.70 35.37
CA HIS A 306 -44.77 32.88 35.03
C HIS A 306 -43.91 33.98 34.41
N ALA A 307 -42.70 34.15 34.94
CA ALA A 307 -41.72 35.08 34.38
C ALA A 307 -41.36 34.68 32.94
N GLU A 308 -40.98 33.42 32.70
CA GLU A 308 -40.63 32.91 31.36
C GLU A 308 -41.77 33.03 30.35
N ALA A 309 -43.01 32.76 30.77
CA ALA A 309 -44.18 32.85 29.91
C ALA A 309 -44.44 34.29 29.41
N ALA A 310 -44.11 35.30 30.22
CA ALA A 310 -44.26 36.70 29.86
C ALA A 310 -43.17 37.18 28.88
N LEU A 311 -41.96 36.63 28.94
CA LEU A 311 -40.82 37.06 28.10
C LEU A 311 -41.09 36.99 26.60
N ALA A 312 -41.74 35.92 26.11
CA ALA A 312 -42.08 35.80 24.70
C ALA A 312 -43.15 36.82 24.26
N ALA A 313 -44.12 37.09 25.13
CA ALA A 313 -45.15 38.10 24.88
C ALA A 313 -44.54 39.51 24.84
N LEU A 314 -43.56 39.81 25.69
CA LEU A 314 -42.84 41.08 25.72
C LEU A 314 -42.16 41.37 24.39
N VAL A 315 -41.45 40.39 23.83
CA VAL A 315 -40.73 40.52 22.55
C VAL A 315 -41.68 40.89 21.41
N MET A 316 -42.93 40.42 21.43
CA MET A 316 -43.94 40.74 20.41
C MET A 316 -44.55 42.13 20.57
N THR A 317 -44.68 42.63 21.80
CA THR A 317 -45.47 43.84 22.09
C THR A 317 -44.63 45.09 22.32
N ARG A 318 -43.37 44.94 22.76
CA ARG A 318 -42.47 46.06 23.07
C ARG A 318 -41.52 46.34 21.90
N PRO A 319 -41.10 47.60 21.71
CA PRO A 319 -40.11 47.94 20.70
C PRO A 319 -38.75 47.29 21.00
N ALA A 320 -37.98 47.00 19.95
CA ALA A 320 -36.67 46.36 20.04
C ALA A 320 -35.74 47.04 21.06
N GLY A 321 -35.79 48.37 21.18
CA GLY A 321 -34.93 49.08 22.11
C GLY A 321 -35.26 48.88 23.59
N GLU A 322 -36.54 48.71 23.92
CA GLU A 322 -36.94 48.34 25.29
C GLU A 322 -36.56 46.90 25.61
N ILE A 323 -36.58 46.00 24.62
CA ILE A 323 -36.10 44.62 24.79
C ILE A 323 -34.59 44.60 25.04
N ALA A 324 -33.81 45.44 24.36
CA ALA A 324 -32.39 45.60 24.63
C ALA A 324 -32.15 46.12 26.05
N ALA A 325 -32.84 47.20 26.46
CA ALA A 325 -32.73 47.75 27.81
C ALA A 325 -33.12 46.72 28.89
N LEU A 326 -34.21 45.97 28.69
CA LEU A 326 -34.64 44.91 29.61
C LEU A 326 -33.58 43.81 29.71
N THR A 327 -32.97 43.45 28.59
CA THR A 327 -31.89 42.46 28.56
C THR A 327 -30.67 42.93 29.34
N VAL A 328 -30.32 44.23 29.26
CA VAL A 328 -29.23 44.83 30.06
C VAL A 328 -29.53 44.73 31.55
N GLU A 329 -30.73 45.13 31.98
CA GLU A 329 -31.13 45.08 33.40
C GLU A 329 -31.12 43.65 33.96
N LEU A 330 -31.66 42.69 33.20
CA LEU A 330 -31.66 41.28 33.60
C LEU A 330 -30.25 40.67 33.62
N HIS A 331 -29.38 41.11 32.71
CA HIS A 331 -27.98 40.69 32.71
C HIS A 331 -27.23 41.23 33.95
N HIS A 332 -27.44 42.49 34.32
CA HIS A 332 -26.87 43.09 35.54
C HIS A 332 -27.39 42.43 36.82
N ALA A 333 -28.66 41.98 36.80
CA ALA A 333 -29.25 41.21 37.89
C ALA A 333 -28.80 39.73 37.94
N ALA A 334 -27.88 39.31 37.07
CA ALA A 334 -27.39 37.93 36.95
C ALA A 334 -28.46 36.87 36.65
N LEU A 335 -29.57 37.26 36.00
CA LEU A 335 -30.68 36.38 35.62
C LEU A 335 -30.46 35.79 34.21
N GLY A 336 -29.39 34.99 34.07
CA GLY A 336 -28.93 34.46 32.78
C GLY A 336 -29.98 33.63 32.01
N ASP A 337 -30.81 32.86 32.71
CA ASP A 337 -31.84 32.02 32.08
C ASP A 337 -32.92 32.87 31.37
N PHE A 338 -33.33 33.96 32.00
CA PHE A 338 -34.30 34.89 31.40
C PHE A 338 -33.72 35.66 30.22
N VAL A 339 -32.44 36.05 30.30
CA VAL A 339 -31.72 36.62 29.16
C VAL A 339 -31.72 35.63 28.00
N ALA A 340 -31.41 34.35 28.23
CA ALA A 340 -31.41 33.34 27.17
C ALA A 340 -32.80 33.15 26.54
N VAL A 341 -33.87 33.12 27.34
CA VAL A 341 -35.25 33.04 26.84
C VAL A 341 -35.61 34.28 26.00
N LEU A 342 -35.26 35.48 26.45
CA LEU A 342 -35.48 36.72 25.70
C LEU A 342 -34.73 36.73 24.37
N LEU A 343 -33.44 36.40 24.37
CA LEU A 343 -32.66 36.34 23.13
C LEU A 343 -33.24 35.29 22.18
N SER A 344 -33.58 34.10 22.66
CA SER A 344 -34.17 33.05 21.82
C SER A 344 -35.52 33.46 21.23
N SER A 345 -36.32 34.22 21.98
CA SER A 345 -37.60 34.76 21.54
C SER A 345 -37.40 35.88 20.52
N SER A 346 -36.44 36.78 20.74
CA SER A 346 -36.04 37.80 19.77
C SER A 346 -35.56 37.16 18.45
N VAL A 347 -34.69 36.16 18.51
CA VAL A 347 -34.24 35.40 17.33
C VAL A 347 -35.37 34.69 16.62
N LYS A 348 -36.50 34.38 17.25
CA LYS A 348 -37.65 33.75 16.57
C LYS A 348 -38.60 34.78 15.97
N LEU A 349 -38.83 35.88 16.67
CA LEU A 349 -39.99 36.76 16.44
C LEU A 349 -39.62 38.10 15.80
N HIS A 350 -38.42 38.63 16.06
CA HIS A 350 -37.98 39.92 15.54
C HIS A 350 -37.48 39.84 14.09
N THR A 351 -37.67 40.92 13.32
CA THR A 351 -37.12 41.01 11.97
C THR A 351 -35.59 41.12 12.01
N PRO A 352 -34.86 40.82 10.92
CA PRO A 352 -33.41 41.00 10.88
C PRO A 352 -32.95 42.41 11.27
N CYS A 353 -33.70 43.45 10.88
CA CYS A 353 -33.39 44.83 11.25
C CYS A 353 -33.52 45.06 12.76
N ASP A 354 -34.60 44.55 13.37
CA ASP A 354 -34.84 44.66 14.81
C ASP A 354 -33.76 43.91 15.61
N ILE A 355 -33.35 42.72 15.19
CA ILE A 355 -32.28 41.94 15.84
C ILE A 355 -30.96 42.73 15.84
N ILE A 356 -30.60 43.36 14.72
CA ILE A 356 -29.41 44.24 14.67
C ILE A 356 -29.61 45.48 15.55
N GLY A 357 -30.80 46.07 15.58
CA GLY A 357 -31.13 47.19 16.48
C GLY A 357 -30.93 46.82 17.96
N VAL A 358 -31.38 45.64 18.38
CA VAL A 358 -31.14 45.11 19.72
C VAL A 358 -29.63 44.94 19.96
N ALA A 359 -28.92 44.32 19.02
CA ALA A 359 -27.49 44.08 19.14
C ALA A 359 -26.67 45.38 19.29
N VAL A 360 -27.01 46.42 18.51
CA VAL A 360 -26.37 47.74 18.55
C VAL A 360 -26.52 48.35 19.95
N GLN A 361 -27.74 48.37 20.50
CA GLN A 361 -27.98 48.95 21.83
C GLN A 361 -27.34 48.15 22.97
N LEU A 362 -27.31 46.83 22.86
CA LEU A 362 -26.58 45.97 23.79
C LEU A 362 -25.06 46.22 23.74
N SER A 363 -24.52 46.46 22.54
CA SER A 363 -23.11 46.80 22.35
C SER A 363 -22.77 48.14 22.99
N ASP A 364 -23.63 49.15 22.86
CA ASP A 364 -23.45 50.47 23.47
C ASP A 364 -23.46 50.41 25.01
N SER A 365 -24.16 49.41 25.56
CA SER A 365 -24.25 49.14 27.00
C SER A 365 -23.14 48.22 27.51
N GLY A 366 -22.15 47.86 26.69
CA GLY A 366 -21.01 47.02 27.09
C GLY A 366 -21.30 45.53 27.21
N CYS A 367 -22.47 45.05 26.78
CA CYS A 367 -22.90 43.64 26.91
C CYS A 367 -22.43 42.76 25.74
N GLY A 368 -21.12 42.75 25.44
CA GLY A 368 -20.56 42.10 24.25
C GLY A 368 -20.82 40.58 24.15
N GLU A 369 -20.80 39.86 25.28
CA GLU A 369 -21.07 38.41 25.30
C GLU A 369 -22.52 38.09 24.89
N VAL A 370 -23.47 38.91 25.35
CA VAL A 370 -24.90 38.80 25.03
C VAL A 370 -25.14 39.09 23.54
N VAL A 371 -24.45 40.10 22.99
CA VAL A 371 -24.49 40.41 21.55
C VAL A 371 -23.99 39.23 20.72
N HIS A 372 -22.85 38.64 21.11
CA HIS A 372 -22.30 37.48 20.40
C HIS A 372 -23.25 36.27 20.45
N ALA A 373 -23.89 36.02 21.60
CA ALA A 373 -24.88 34.95 21.76
C ALA A 373 -26.12 35.17 20.86
N LEU A 374 -26.66 36.41 20.85
CA LEU A 374 -27.81 36.78 20.03
C LEU A 374 -27.51 36.58 18.53
N LEU A 375 -26.41 37.15 18.05
CA LEU A 375 -26.04 37.09 16.63
C LEU A 375 -25.69 35.65 16.22
N SER A 376 -24.95 34.91 17.04
CA SER A 376 -24.62 33.50 16.76
C SER A 376 -25.88 32.63 16.66
N ALA A 377 -26.83 32.81 17.58
CA ALA A 377 -28.11 32.10 17.52
C ALA A 377 -28.91 32.48 16.26
N ALA A 378 -28.92 33.78 15.90
CA ALA A 378 -29.61 34.26 14.71
C ALA A 378 -29.03 33.67 13.42
N PHE A 379 -27.70 33.73 13.22
CA PHE A 379 -27.07 33.21 12.00
C PHE A 379 -27.15 31.67 11.86
N VAL A 380 -27.16 30.94 12.99
CA VAL A 380 -27.29 29.47 12.98
C VAL A 380 -28.72 29.02 12.65
N SER A 381 -29.73 29.69 13.22
CA SER A 381 -31.11 29.18 13.21
C SER A 381 -32.04 29.83 12.19
N ARG A 382 -31.75 31.06 11.74
CA ARG A 382 -32.57 31.76 10.75
C ARG A 382 -32.31 31.29 9.33
N THR A 383 -33.24 31.62 8.42
CA THR A 383 -33.11 31.29 6.99
C THR A 383 -31.86 31.92 6.37
N VAL A 384 -31.41 31.39 5.23
CA VAL A 384 -30.26 31.97 4.49
C VAL A 384 -30.52 33.44 4.13
N ALA A 385 -31.74 33.78 3.72
CA ALA A 385 -32.13 35.15 3.38
C ALA A 385 -32.03 36.09 4.58
N ASP A 386 -32.52 35.66 5.75
CA ASP A 386 -32.44 36.45 6.98
C ASP A 386 -30.99 36.62 7.45
N ALA A 387 -30.16 35.59 7.37
CA ALA A 387 -28.74 35.67 7.68
C ALA A 387 -28.00 36.70 6.81
N VAL A 388 -28.28 36.71 5.50
CA VAL A 388 -27.75 37.74 4.60
C VAL A 388 -28.28 39.13 4.97
N ALA A 389 -29.57 39.26 5.30
CA ALA A 389 -30.15 40.53 5.74
C ALA A 389 -29.50 41.04 7.03
N LEU A 390 -29.22 40.17 8.01
CA LEU A 390 -28.49 40.52 9.24
C LEU A 390 -27.09 41.08 8.91
N ALA A 391 -26.34 40.41 8.03
CA ALA A 391 -25.03 40.89 7.59
C ALA A 391 -25.13 42.22 6.79
N ILE A 392 -26.23 42.44 6.07
CA ILE A 392 -26.46 43.70 5.36
C ILE A 392 -26.71 44.83 6.35
N TRP A 393 -27.66 44.66 7.28
CA TRP A 393 -28.05 45.66 8.27
C TRP A 393 -26.96 45.98 9.29
N ALA A 394 -26.11 45.02 9.62
CA ALA A 394 -24.99 45.24 10.54
C ALA A 394 -23.84 46.07 9.92
N ALA A 395 -23.80 46.25 8.60
CA ALA A 395 -22.66 46.90 7.99
C ALA A 395 -22.56 48.38 8.36
N SER A 396 -21.33 48.85 8.55
CA SER A 396 -21.03 50.21 9.03
C SER A 396 -21.58 50.52 10.43
N THR A 397 -21.93 49.49 11.20
CA THR A 397 -22.28 49.60 12.62
C THR A 397 -21.19 48.98 13.49
N GLN A 398 -21.17 49.31 14.78
CA GLN A 398 -20.24 48.75 15.76
C GLN A 398 -20.38 47.23 15.95
N VAL A 399 -21.51 46.63 15.54
CA VAL A 399 -21.73 45.18 15.65
C VAL A 399 -21.28 44.39 14.43
N GLU A 400 -20.76 45.04 13.38
CA GLU A 400 -20.26 44.35 12.17
C GLU A 400 -19.19 43.30 12.51
N SER A 401 -18.24 43.66 13.38
CA SER A 401 -17.22 42.72 13.88
C SER A 401 -17.85 41.53 14.62
N ALA A 402 -18.89 41.78 15.43
CA ALA A 402 -19.60 40.71 16.12
C ALA A 402 -20.31 39.76 15.14
N THR A 403 -20.86 40.27 14.03
CA THR A 403 -21.44 39.40 12.98
C THR A 403 -20.39 38.52 12.28
N LEU A 404 -19.16 39.01 12.11
CA LEU A 404 -18.06 38.18 11.59
C LEU A 404 -17.70 37.06 12.57
N THR A 405 -17.63 37.34 13.87
CA THR A 405 -17.39 36.29 14.88
C THR A 405 -18.52 35.25 14.95
N ALA A 406 -19.76 35.66 14.70
CA ALA A 406 -20.92 34.77 14.66
C ALA A 406 -20.88 33.76 13.49
N MET A 407 -20.02 33.98 12.48
CA MET A 407 -19.79 33.02 11.41
C MET A 407 -19.16 31.71 11.92
N GLY A 408 -18.41 31.76 13.02
CA GLY A 408 -17.81 30.59 13.68
C GLY A 408 -18.85 29.50 13.99
N PRO A 409 -19.78 29.76 14.92
CA PRO A 409 -20.87 28.83 15.25
C PRO A 409 -21.73 28.46 14.04
N THR A 410 -21.91 29.39 13.10
CA THR A 410 -22.70 29.17 11.87
C THR A 410 -22.06 28.10 11.00
N GLY A 411 -20.77 28.23 10.69
CA GLY A 411 -20.03 27.24 9.91
C GLY A 411 -19.99 25.88 10.59
N ALA A 412 -19.96 25.83 11.92
CA ALA A 412 -19.86 24.58 12.69
C ALA A 412 -21.18 23.84 12.92
N ARG A 413 -22.33 24.54 12.97
CA ARG A 413 -23.61 23.93 13.40
C ARG A 413 -24.68 23.86 12.33
N ARG A 414 -24.63 24.73 11.32
CA ARG A 414 -25.65 24.80 10.27
C ARG A 414 -25.56 23.63 9.27
N ASP A 415 -26.61 23.30 8.54
CA ASP A 415 -26.52 22.24 7.51
C ASP A 415 -25.48 22.59 6.42
N LEU A 416 -24.75 21.58 5.90
CA LEU A 416 -23.66 21.82 4.94
C LEU A 416 -24.14 22.46 3.64
N ASN A 417 -25.31 22.06 3.14
CA ASN A 417 -25.87 22.65 1.93
C ASN A 417 -26.26 24.11 2.18
N GLU A 418 -26.89 24.39 3.33
CA GLU A 418 -27.24 25.77 3.71
C GLU A 418 -26.00 26.65 3.94
N VAL A 419 -24.89 26.11 4.44
CA VAL A 419 -23.63 26.85 4.59
C VAL A 419 -23.08 27.28 3.24
N VAL A 420 -23.10 26.40 2.24
CA VAL A 420 -22.64 26.72 0.88
C VAL A 420 -23.58 27.71 0.18
N GLU A 421 -24.90 27.55 0.32
CA GLU A 421 -25.88 28.51 -0.17
C GLU A 421 -25.74 29.89 0.49
N LEU A 422 -25.48 29.92 1.80
CA LEU A 422 -25.22 31.16 2.54
C LEU A 422 -23.92 31.83 2.08
N ALA A 423 -22.83 31.08 1.90
CA ALA A 423 -21.58 31.60 1.37
C ALA A 423 -21.78 32.24 -0.02
N LEU A 424 -22.53 31.57 -0.90
CA LEU A 424 -22.87 32.09 -2.23
C LEU A 424 -23.72 33.37 -2.14
N ALA A 425 -24.72 33.39 -1.26
CA ALA A 425 -25.63 34.53 -1.09
C ALA A 425 -24.93 35.75 -0.48
N LEU A 426 -24.06 35.56 0.52
CA LEU A 426 -23.23 36.62 1.11
C LEU A 426 -22.28 37.22 0.08
N ARG A 427 -21.65 36.38 -0.76
CA ARG A 427 -20.80 36.84 -1.86
C ARG A 427 -21.57 37.69 -2.86
N HIS A 428 -22.76 37.26 -3.28
CA HIS A 428 -23.63 38.06 -4.16
C HIS A 428 -24.08 39.38 -3.52
N ALA A 429 -24.24 39.41 -2.20
CA ALA A 429 -24.53 40.62 -1.44
C ALA A 429 -23.30 41.53 -1.21
N GLY A 430 -22.12 41.16 -1.72
CA GLY A 430 -20.87 41.92 -1.54
C GLY A 430 -20.23 41.78 -0.16
N ARG A 431 -20.67 40.82 0.65
CA ARG A 431 -20.16 40.52 2.00
C ARG A 431 -19.06 39.45 1.94
N VAL A 432 -17.93 39.82 1.34
CA VAL A 432 -16.79 38.90 1.11
C VAL A 432 -16.15 38.49 2.43
N ASP A 433 -16.01 39.40 3.39
CA ASP A 433 -15.39 39.12 4.70
C ASP A 433 -16.22 38.08 5.49
N HIS A 434 -17.56 38.18 5.45
CA HIS A 434 -18.45 37.17 6.06
C HIS A 434 -18.34 35.82 5.36
N THR A 435 -18.21 35.82 4.03
CA THR A 435 -18.02 34.59 3.24
C THR A 435 -16.72 33.89 3.65
N HIS A 436 -15.62 34.65 3.73
CA HIS A 436 -14.32 34.13 4.15
C HIS A 436 -14.33 33.65 5.61
N ALA A 437 -14.94 34.41 6.52
CA ALA A 437 -15.07 34.00 7.93
C ALA A 437 -15.90 32.72 8.08
N LEU A 438 -16.99 32.58 7.32
CA LEU A 438 -17.83 31.37 7.31
C LEU A 438 -17.06 30.14 6.82
N LEU A 439 -16.36 30.25 5.70
CA LEU A 439 -15.62 29.13 5.11
C LEU A 439 -14.38 28.77 5.92
N THR A 440 -13.71 29.75 6.53
CA THR A 440 -12.62 29.50 7.49
C THR A 440 -13.14 28.74 8.71
N ALA A 441 -14.29 29.15 9.27
CA ALA A 441 -14.91 28.44 10.37
C ALA A 441 -15.27 26.99 10.02
N VAL A 442 -15.78 26.74 8.81
CA VAL A 442 -16.01 25.37 8.31
C VAL A 442 -14.70 24.59 8.29
N ALA A 443 -13.63 25.14 7.71
CA ALA A 443 -12.35 24.46 7.60
C ALA A 443 -11.75 24.10 8.97
N GLU A 444 -11.90 25.00 9.95
CA GLU A 444 -11.35 24.88 11.31
C GLU A 444 -12.16 23.99 12.26
N GLN A 445 -13.48 23.92 12.11
CA GLN A 445 -14.35 23.33 13.12
C GLN A 445 -15.04 22.03 12.67
N ARG A 446 -15.21 21.81 11.36
CA ARG A 446 -15.88 20.60 10.84
C ARG A 446 -14.98 19.38 10.83
N SER A 447 -15.61 18.21 10.79
CA SER A 447 -14.92 16.93 10.61
C SER A 447 -14.34 16.78 9.21
N ALA A 448 -13.33 15.93 9.06
CA ALA A 448 -12.70 15.64 7.77
C ALA A 448 -13.71 15.20 6.68
N LYS A 449 -14.69 14.37 7.05
CA LYS A 449 -15.74 13.88 6.13
C LYS A 449 -16.65 14.99 5.64
N GLU A 450 -17.10 15.85 6.54
CA GLU A 450 -17.93 17.01 6.21
C GLU A 450 -17.18 18.03 5.34
N ILE A 451 -15.86 18.16 5.55
CA ILE A 451 -15.02 19.04 4.72
C ILE A 451 -14.96 18.52 3.28
N ILE A 452 -14.75 17.22 3.07
CA ILE A 452 -14.76 16.65 1.70
C ILE A 452 -16.09 16.91 1.02
N ALA A 453 -17.21 16.65 1.70
CA ALA A 453 -18.54 16.95 1.16
C ALA A 453 -18.70 18.45 0.85
N THR A 454 -18.19 19.34 1.71
CA THR A 454 -18.22 20.79 1.45
C THR A 454 -17.43 21.18 0.21
N LEU A 455 -16.26 20.58 0.00
CA LEU A 455 -15.44 20.82 -1.21
C LEU A 455 -16.19 20.41 -2.48
N GLU A 456 -16.93 19.30 -2.44
CA GLU A 456 -17.76 18.83 -3.54
C GLU A 456 -18.93 19.77 -3.81
N TYR A 457 -19.64 20.22 -2.77
CA TYR A 457 -20.72 21.19 -2.91
C TYR A 457 -20.24 22.54 -3.47
N LEU A 458 -19.10 23.06 -2.97
CA LEU A 458 -18.50 24.29 -3.48
C LEU A 458 -18.10 24.15 -4.96
N ALA A 459 -17.47 23.03 -5.33
CA ALA A 459 -17.10 22.75 -6.71
C ALA A 459 -18.33 22.64 -7.63
N ALA A 460 -19.40 21.99 -7.18
CA ALA A 460 -20.66 21.88 -7.92
C ALA A 460 -21.32 23.24 -8.19
N LYS A 461 -21.12 24.22 -7.29
CA LYS A 461 -21.61 25.60 -7.41
C LYS A 461 -20.64 26.54 -8.14
N GLY A 462 -19.51 26.03 -8.63
CA GLY A 462 -18.50 26.80 -9.37
C GLY A 462 -17.57 27.66 -8.49
N LEU A 463 -17.59 27.47 -7.18
CA LEU A 463 -16.75 28.19 -6.20
C LEU A 463 -15.42 27.44 -5.96
N LEU A 464 -14.64 27.28 -7.02
CA LEU A 464 -13.40 26.50 -6.98
C LEU A 464 -12.28 27.16 -6.15
N ALA A 465 -12.20 28.49 -6.17
CA ALA A 465 -11.17 29.22 -5.41
C ALA A 465 -11.39 29.08 -3.90
N GLU A 466 -12.65 29.21 -3.48
CA GLU A 466 -13.11 29.03 -2.11
C GLU A 466 -12.93 27.58 -1.63
N ALA A 467 -13.19 26.59 -2.51
CA ALA A 467 -12.92 25.19 -2.20
C ALA A 467 -11.42 24.95 -1.94
N GLU A 468 -10.55 25.49 -2.79
CA GLU A 468 -9.09 25.35 -2.59
C GLU A 468 -8.60 26.08 -1.33
N GLU A 469 -9.22 27.21 -0.97
CA GLU A 469 -8.94 27.92 0.28
C GLU A 469 -9.32 27.08 1.51
N VAL A 470 -10.55 26.55 1.57
CA VAL A 470 -11.00 25.63 2.62
C VAL A 470 -10.07 24.43 2.71
N PHE A 471 -9.68 23.88 1.56
CA PHE A 471 -8.77 22.75 1.51
C PHE A 471 -7.35 23.10 2.00
N ALA A 472 -6.85 24.32 1.75
CA ALA A 472 -5.55 24.75 2.24
C ALA A 472 -5.54 24.99 3.76
N VAL A 473 -6.60 25.60 4.30
CA VAL A 473 -6.76 25.83 5.75
C VAL A 473 -6.86 24.50 6.49
N THR A 474 -7.66 23.56 5.98
CA THR A 474 -7.87 22.27 6.66
C THR A 474 -6.60 21.40 6.74
N GLN A 475 -5.70 21.52 5.76
CA GLN A 475 -4.41 20.84 5.76
C GLN A 475 -3.43 21.38 6.82
N SER A 476 -3.71 22.55 7.38
CA SER A 476 -2.85 23.25 8.36
C SER A 476 -3.29 22.99 9.81
N ARG A 477 -4.36 22.23 10.03
CA ARG A 477 -4.87 21.83 11.36
C ARG A 477 -3.94 20.86 12.08
N ASP A 478 -4.34 20.32 13.23
CA ASP A 478 -3.53 19.30 13.93
C ASP A 478 -3.34 18.00 13.10
N VAL A 479 -2.41 17.16 13.57
CA VAL A 479 -2.08 15.89 12.89
C VAL A 479 -3.25 14.89 12.92
N VAL A 480 -4.10 14.94 13.94
CA VAL A 480 -5.23 14.02 14.11
C VAL A 480 -6.29 14.27 13.04
N HIS A 481 -6.58 15.55 12.77
CA HIS A 481 -7.45 15.98 11.71
C HIS A 481 -6.89 15.64 10.34
N VAL A 482 -5.59 15.88 10.09
CA VAL A 482 -4.95 15.52 8.82
C VAL A 482 -4.98 14.01 8.57
N LEU A 483 -4.74 13.18 9.59
CA LEU A 483 -4.88 11.73 9.48
C LEU A 483 -6.32 11.34 9.12
N SER A 484 -7.31 11.98 9.74
CA SER A 484 -8.73 11.76 9.44
C SER A 484 -9.09 12.19 8.01
N LEU A 485 -8.51 13.30 7.54
CA LEU A 485 -8.66 13.79 6.17
C LEU A 485 -8.05 12.83 5.15
N ILE A 486 -6.83 12.34 5.40
CA ILE A 486 -6.16 11.36 4.53
C ILE A 486 -7.03 10.10 4.42
N ARG A 487 -7.54 9.57 5.53
CA ARG A 487 -8.42 8.38 5.54
C ARG A 487 -9.70 8.63 4.74
N SER A 488 -10.38 9.74 5.02
CA SER A 488 -11.62 10.07 4.33
C SER A 488 -11.40 10.23 2.81
N LEU A 489 -10.28 10.83 2.38
CA LEU A 489 -9.93 10.95 0.95
C LEU A 489 -9.66 9.59 0.29
N ILE A 490 -9.09 8.64 1.02
CA ILE A 490 -8.84 7.28 0.52
C ILE A 490 -10.14 6.51 0.40
N GLU A 491 -11.03 6.63 1.38
CA GLU A 491 -12.36 5.98 1.39
C GLU A 491 -13.22 6.45 0.21
N GLU A 492 -13.18 7.75 -0.12
CA GLU A 492 -13.88 8.33 -1.29
C GLU A 492 -13.14 8.05 -2.63
N GLY A 493 -11.99 7.37 -2.60
CA GLY A 493 -11.26 6.99 -3.82
C GLY A 493 -10.44 8.11 -4.47
N VAL A 494 -10.24 9.25 -3.80
CA VAL A 494 -9.49 10.41 -4.32
C VAL A 494 -8.02 10.35 -3.89
N THR A 495 -7.31 9.31 -4.35
CA THR A 495 -5.94 8.98 -3.90
C THR A 495 -4.90 10.08 -4.20
N ASP A 496 -5.04 10.80 -5.31
CA ASP A 496 -4.08 11.84 -5.70
C ASP A 496 -4.09 13.02 -4.72
N ARG A 497 -5.28 13.41 -4.24
CA ARG A 497 -5.42 14.44 -3.21
C ARG A 497 -4.86 13.95 -1.88
N ALA A 498 -5.09 12.70 -1.50
CA ALA A 498 -4.50 12.13 -0.28
C ALA A 498 -2.96 12.18 -0.33
N VAL A 499 -2.35 11.83 -1.47
CA VAL A 499 -0.91 11.93 -1.69
C VAL A 499 -0.40 13.37 -1.56
N ALA A 500 -1.13 14.35 -2.12
CA ALA A 500 -0.77 15.76 -2.00
C ALA A 500 -0.78 16.24 -0.54
N VAL A 501 -1.80 15.86 0.23
CA VAL A 501 -1.93 16.18 1.66
C VAL A 501 -0.77 15.57 2.46
N VAL A 502 -0.47 14.29 2.24
CA VAL A 502 0.67 13.60 2.88
C VAL A 502 1.98 14.30 2.57
N ASN A 503 2.22 14.67 1.31
CA ASN A 503 3.45 15.36 0.89
C ASN A 503 3.59 16.73 1.54
N ARG A 504 2.50 17.49 1.64
CA ARG A 504 2.50 18.79 2.31
C ARG A 504 2.77 18.64 3.81
N ALA A 505 2.10 17.68 4.45
CA ALA A 505 2.26 17.39 5.87
C ALA A 505 3.70 16.98 6.20
N ALA A 506 4.30 16.08 5.40
CA ALA A 506 5.67 15.62 5.58
C ALA A 506 6.72 16.74 5.42
N ARG A 507 6.45 17.76 4.60
CA ARG A 507 7.41 18.86 4.35
C ARG A 507 7.33 19.99 5.36
N ASN A 508 6.11 20.31 5.82
CA ASN A 508 5.86 21.57 6.51
C ASN A 508 5.62 21.40 8.03
N ARG A 509 5.41 20.17 8.51
CA ARG A 509 5.13 19.92 9.93
C ARG A 509 6.39 19.67 10.75
N SER A 510 6.23 19.68 12.08
CA SER A 510 7.28 19.31 13.01
C SER A 510 7.68 17.84 12.84
N ILE A 511 8.91 17.48 13.20
CA ILE A 511 9.40 16.09 13.10
C ILE A 511 8.52 15.14 13.93
N GLY A 512 8.08 15.58 15.11
CA GLY A 512 7.20 14.81 15.99
C GLY A 512 5.84 14.52 15.35
N ASP A 513 5.23 15.52 14.69
CA ASP A 513 3.97 15.31 13.97
C ASP A 513 4.13 14.34 12.80
N VAL A 514 5.25 14.40 12.08
CA VAL A 514 5.54 13.49 10.98
C VAL A 514 5.76 12.06 11.49
N ALA A 515 6.51 11.88 12.58
CA ALA A 515 6.69 10.58 13.23
C ALA A 515 5.34 9.98 13.65
N ASN A 516 4.50 10.78 14.32
CA ASN A 516 3.15 10.37 14.72
C ASN A 516 2.30 9.99 13.52
N MET A 517 2.32 10.80 12.46
CA MET A 517 1.58 10.52 11.23
C MET A 517 2.01 9.20 10.59
N ILE A 518 3.31 8.95 10.44
CA ILE A 518 3.85 7.69 9.89
C ILE A 518 3.41 6.49 10.73
N SER A 519 3.61 6.56 12.06
CA SER A 519 3.23 5.50 12.99
C SER A 519 1.72 5.18 12.95
N HIS A 520 0.87 6.22 12.94
CA HIS A 520 -0.58 6.03 12.86
C HIS A 520 -1.04 5.45 11.52
N LEU A 521 -0.39 5.80 10.41
CA LEU A 521 -0.69 5.24 9.09
C LEU A 521 -0.33 3.76 9.03
N TYR A 522 0.83 3.35 9.55
CA TYR A 522 1.18 1.91 9.69
C TYR A 522 0.19 1.18 10.59
N SER A 523 -0.13 1.75 11.76
CA SER A 523 -1.06 1.15 12.73
C SER A 523 -2.47 0.94 12.17
N THR A 524 -2.86 1.72 11.16
CA THR A 524 -4.16 1.61 10.48
C THR A 524 -4.09 0.99 9.10
N SER A 525 -2.98 0.30 8.78
CA SER A 525 -2.79 -0.42 7.51
C SER A 525 -2.84 0.44 6.24
N HIS A 526 -2.58 1.74 6.35
CA HIS A 526 -2.46 2.66 5.23
C HIS A 526 -1.00 2.76 4.75
N PHE A 527 -0.40 1.60 4.43
CA PHE A 527 1.02 1.47 4.12
C PHE A 527 1.52 2.41 2.99
N PRO A 528 0.83 2.55 1.84
CA PRO A 528 1.33 3.42 0.77
C PRO A 528 1.47 4.89 1.19
N GLN A 529 0.57 5.38 2.04
CA GLN A 529 0.62 6.75 2.55
C GLN A 529 1.70 6.92 3.62
N ALA A 530 1.95 5.89 4.44
CA ALA A 530 3.05 5.89 5.40
C ALA A 530 4.41 5.94 4.68
N ASP A 531 4.58 5.09 3.66
CA ASP A 531 5.77 5.04 2.81
C ASP A 531 5.99 6.39 2.10
N GLN A 532 4.92 6.97 1.57
CA GLN A 532 4.96 8.29 0.93
C GLN A 532 5.32 9.40 1.90
N ALA A 533 4.81 9.38 3.14
CA ALA A 533 5.15 10.34 4.19
C ALA A 533 6.64 10.28 4.53
N LEU A 534 7.17 9.07 4.75
CA LEU A 534 8.58 8.84 5.02
C LEU A 534 9.46 9.34 3.87
N MET A 535 9.18 8.89 2.65
CA MET A 535 9.97 9.28 1.47
C MET A 535 9.93 10.78 1.20
N SER A 536 8.77 11.43 1.40
CA SER A 536 8.65 12.88 1.24
C SER A 536 9.39 13.66 2.30
N PHE A 537 9.40 13.19 3.55
CA PHE A 537 10.18 13.82 4.63
C PHE A 537 11.68 13.72 4.34
N LEU A 538 12.17 12.51 4.03
CA LEU A 538 13.60 12.25 3.79
C LEU A 538 14.14 13.08 2.61
N ARG A 539 13.35 13.24 1.53
CA ARG A 539 13.74 14.08 0.39
C ARG A 539 13.74 15.57 0.70
N ALA A 540 12.83 16.02 1.56
CA ALA A 540 12.67 17.44 1.85
C ALA A 540 13.70 17.93 2.87
N VAL A 541 14.00 17.13 3.88
CA VAL A 541 14.87 17.53 4.99
C VAL A 541 15.79 16.37 5.43
N PRO A 542 16.75 15.96 4.58
CA PRO A 542 17.62 14.80 4.85
C PRO A 542 18.43 14.95 6.14
N ASP A 543 18.91 16.15 6.45
CA ASP A 543 19.68 16.46 7.66
C ASP A 543 18.93 16.16 8.97
N LYS A 544 17.59 16.12 8.92
CA LYS A 544 16.72 15.83 10.08
C LYS A 544 16.31 14.36 10.18
N ALA A 545 16.69 13.51 9.23
CA ALA A 545 16.34 12.09 9.22
C ALA A 545 16.77 11.34 10.49
N PRO A 546 17.97 11.54 11.07
CA PRO A 546 18.37 10.84 12.30
C PRO A 546 17.44 11.14 13.49
N PHE A 547 16.89 12.35 13.57
CA PHE A 547 15.95 12.72 14.61
C PHE A 547 14.57 12.08 14.38
N LEU A 548 14.11 11.98 13.13
CA LEU A 548 12.87 11.28 12.80
C LEU A 548 12.95 9.81 13.23
N PHE A 549 14.02 9.11 12.85
CA PHE A 549 14.14 7.69 13.17
C PHE A 549 14.29 7.43 14.67
N ARG A 550 15.00 8.31 15.40
CA ARG A 550 15.04 8.21 16.87
C ARG A 550 13.65 8.32 17.51
N LEU A 551 12.77 9.17 16.97
CA LEU A 551 11.39 9.25 17.45
C LEU A 551 10.58 8.01 17.05
N LEU A 552 10.80 7.48 15.84
CA LEU A 552 10.13 6.27 15.37
C LEU A 552 10.54 5.03 16.18
N ASP A 553 11.75 4.96 16.74
CA ASP A 553 12.17 3.88 17.63
C ASP A 553 11.32 3.78 18.92
N ASP A 554 10.81 4.91 19.40
CA ASP A 554 9.92 4.98 20.56
C ASP A 554 8.45 4.69 20.20
N MET A 555 8.14 4.43 18.93
CA MET A 555 6.79 4.25 18.41
C MET A 555 6.63 2.90 17.70
N TYR A 556 5.40 2.40 17.61
CA TYR A 556 5.12 1.23 16.75
C TYR A 556 5.06 1.67 15.27
N PRO A 557 5.72 0.97 14.32
CA PRO A 557 6.40 -0.32 14.47
C PRO A 557 7.91 -0.27 14.80
N GLY A 558 8.52 0.92 14.90
CA GLY A 558 9.96 1.11 15.08
C GLY A 558 10.64 1.63 13.81
N ALA A 559 11.82 2.25 13.92
CA ALA A 559 12.53 2.81 12.76
C ALA A 559 12.95 1.71 11.76
N GLU A 560 13.55 0.64 12.28
CA GLU A 560 14.02 -0.48 11.44
C GLU A 560 12.87 -1.12 10.67
N GLU A 561 11.78 -1.47 11.36
CA GLU A 561 10.62 -2.10 10.74
C GLU A 561 9.93 -1.16 9.75
N THR A 562 9.82 0.13 10.06
CA THR A 562 9.28 1.14 9.12
C THR A 562 10.06 1.16 7.81
N VAL A 563 11.40 1.13 7.88
CA VAL A 563 12.28 1.12 6.70
C VAL A 563 12.15 -0.18 5.92
N ARG A 564 12.10 -1.34 6.60
CA ARG A 564 11.92 -2.64 5.96
C ARG A 564 10.57 -2.74 5.25
N MET A 565 9.49 -2.31 5.91
CA MET A 565 8.15 -2.30 5.34
C MET A 565 8.07 -1.39 4.10
N THR A 566 8.70 -0.21 4.14
CA THR A 566 8.80 0.70 2.97
C THR A 566 9.57 0.05 1.82
N ALA A 567 10.67 -0.65 2.10
CA ALA A 567 11.44 -1.36 1.09
C ALA A 567 10.66 -2.54 0.48
N ALA A 568 9.87 -3.23 1.29
CA ALA A 568 9.09 -4.40 0.86
C ALA A 568 7.88 -4.03 -0.03
N SER A 569 7.23 -2.89 0.21
CA SER A 569 6.08 -2.40 -0.55
C SER A 569 6.47 -1.71 -1.87
N GLY A 570 7.69 -1.16 -1.94
CA GLY A 570 8.15 -0.31 -3.03
C GLY A 570 8.49 -1.02 -4.34
N ASP A 571 8.50 -0.21 -5.40
CA ASP A 571 9.17 -0.52 -6.68
C ASP A 571 10.70 -0.51 -6.48
N PRO A 572 11.49 -1.22 -7.30
CA PRO A 572 12.93 -1.34 -7.06
C PRO A 572 13.65 0.02 -7.08
N GLU A 573 13.17 0.97 -7.88
CA GLU A 573 13.68 2.34 -7.91
C GLU A 573 13.36 3.12 -6.63
N LYS A 574 12.19 2.87 -6.00
CA LYS A 574 11.83 3.48 -4.72
C LYS A 574 12.69 2.94 -3.58
N ALA A 575 12.93 1.62 -3.55
CA ALA A 575 13.83 1.01 -2.59
C ALA A 575 15.26 1.54 -2.72
N ALA A 576 15.76 1.70 -3.95
CA ALA A 576 17.07 2.31 -4.20
C ALA A 576 17.12 3.78 -3.78
N ALA A 577 16.06 4.55 -4.04
CA ALA A 577 15.97 5.94 -3.58
C ALA A 577 15.95 6.02 -2.05
N LEU A 578 15.23 5.13 -1.36
CA LEU A 578 15.23 5.05 0.11
C LEU A 578 16.64 4.73 0.62
N PHE A 579 17.31 3.74 0.03
CA PHE A 579 18.69 3.39 0.38
C PHE A 579 19.62 4.61 0.29
N HIS A 580 19.60 5.33 -0.83
CA HIS A 580 20.45 6.51 -1.01
C HIS A 580 20.12 7.65 -0.04
N LEU A 581 18.84 7.87 0.26
CA LEU A 581 18.45 8.88 1.24
C LEU A 581 19.00 8.54 2.63
N LEU A 582 18.96 7.27 3.03
CA LEU A 582 19.51 6.81 4.31
C LEU A 582 21.04 6.89 4.35
N GLU A 583 21.73 6.52 3.25
CA GLU A 583 23.18 6.65 3.12
C GLU A 583 23.61 8.13 3.20
N SER A 584 22.91 9.01 2.49
CA SER A 584 23.19 10.46 2.52
C SER A 584 22.93 11.12 3.87
N ALA A 585 22.06 10.52 4.69
CA ALA A 585 21.74 10.97 6.03
C ALA A 585 22.63 10.35 7.13
N ASP A 586 23.69 9.62 6.75
CA ASP A 586 24.61 8.90 7.66
C ASP A 586 23.90 7.88 8.56
N LEU A 587 22.94 7.13 7.98
CA LEU A 587 22.20 6.06 8.65
C LEU A 587 22.50 4.69 8.02
N PRO A 588 23.75 4.20 8.08
CA PRO A 588 24.19 3.00 7.36
C PRO A 588 23.49 1.72 7.83
N VAL A 589 23.10 1.64 9.11
CA VAL A 589 22.39 0.46 9.66
C VAL A 589 21.01 0.30 9.03
N LEU A 590 20.27 1.40 8.87
CA LEU A 590 18.95 1.38 8.24
C LEU A 590 19.06 1.15 6.73
N ALA A 591 20.07 1.75 6.08
CA ALA A 591 20.35 1.52 4.66
C ALA A 591 20.68 0.03 4.40
N GLU A 592 21.49 -0.58 5.26
CA GLU A 592 21.79 -2.01 5.22
C GLU A 592 20.52 -2.87 5.39
N GLY A 593 19.60 -2.44 6.25
CA GLY A 593 18.27 -3.04 6.38
C GLY A 593 17.48 -3.06 5.06
N VAL A 594 17.46 -1.94 4.31
CA VAL A 594 16.83 -1.87 2.98
C VAL A 594 17.49 -2.84 2.00
N PHE A 595 18.83 -2.89 1.98
CA PHE A 595 19.59 -3.76 1.11
C PHE A 595 19.27 -5.24 1.39
N HIS A 596 19.33 -5.64 2.66
CA HIS A 596 19.04 -7.00 3.09
C HIS A 596 17.59 -7.40 2.82
N GLU A 597 16.62 -6.55 3.15
CA GLU A 597 15.20 -6.79 2.90
C GLU A 597 14.91 -6.99 1.41
N THR A 598 15.44 -6.08 0.58
CA THR A 598 15.26 -6.14 -0.89
C THR A 598 15.92 -7.38 -1.48
N LEU A 599 17.09 -7.79 -0.97
CA LEU A 599 17.81 -8.94 -1.49
C LEU A 599 17.19 -10.28 -1.06
N THR A 600 16.70 -10.38 0.18
CA THR A 600 16.28 -11.64 0.78
C THR A 600 14.80 -11.95 0.58
N GLN A 601 13.93 -10.94 0.66
CA GLN A 601 12.48 -11.11 0.65
C GLN A 601 11.87 -10.87 -0.74
N ARG A 602 12.57 -10.17 -1.64
CA ARG A 602 12.06 -9.87 -2.98
C ARG A 602 12.57 -10.89 -4.02
N PRO A 603 11.83 -11.06 -5.13
CA PRO A 603 12.32 -11.88 -6.25
C PRO A 603 13.65 -11.35 -6.81
N THR A 604 14.51 -12.26 -7.28
CA THR A 604 15.86 -11.92 -7.80
C THR A 604 15.85 -10.91 -8.94
N GLY A 605 14.79 -10.85 -9.75
CA GLY A 605 14.62 -9.83 -10.78
C GLY A 605 14.37 -8.43 -10.23
N HIS A 606 13.62 -8.31 -9.13
CA HIS A 606 13.40 -7.05 -8.42
C HIS A 606 14.70 -6.58 -7.75
N ALA A 607 15.38 -7.49 -7.04
CA ALA A 607 16.69 -7.23 -6.44
C ALA A 607 17.73 -6.83 -7.51
N GLY A 608 17.73 -7.47 -8.67
CA GLY A 608 18.63 -7.13 -9.78
C GLY A 608 18.42 -5.70 -10.31
N ARG A 609 17.16 -5.26 -10.46
CA ARG A 609 16.85 -3.87 -10.84
C ARG A 609 17.28 -2.87 -9.78
N PHE A 610 17.05 -3.18 -8.50
CA PHE A 610 17.54 -2.38 -7.38
C PHE A 610 19.07 -2.22 -7.44
N LEU A 611 19.81 -3.32 -7.64
CA LEU A 611 21.27 -3.30 -7.78
C LEU A 611 21.75 -2.50 -9.00
N GLN A 612 21.04 -2.56 -10.14
CA GLN A 612 21.36 -1.71 -11.31
C GLN A 612 21.31 -0.23 -10.96
N VAL A 613 20.29 0.21 -10.22
CA VAL A 613 20.16 1.60 -9.80
C VAL A 613 21.31 1.98 -8.85
N LEU A 614 21.63 1.13 -7.87
CA LEU A 614 22.71 1.38 -6.93
C LEU A 614 24.09 1.44 -7.59
N VAL A 615 24.36 0.54 -8.55
CA VAL A 615 25.61 0.55 -9.33
C VAL A 615 25.70 1.81 -10.18
N GLY A 616 24.62 2.19 -10.86
CA GLY A 616 24.57 3.42 -11.66
C GLY A 616 24.77 4.70 -10.84
N ALA A 617 24.45 4.65 -9.54
CA ALA A 617 24.67 5.75 -8.59
C ALA A 617 25.96 5.61 -7.77
N GLU A 618 26.83 4.64 -8.09
CA GLU A 618 28.13 4.39 -7.43
C GLU A 618 28.04 4.16 -5.90
N ALA A 619 26.93 3.57 -5.44
CA ALA A 619 26.68 3.30 -4.01
C ALA A 619 27.84 2.52 -3.35
N VAL A 620 28.20 2.87 -2.11
CA VAL A 620 29.35 2.26 -1.42
C VAL A 620 29.19 0.74 -1.28
N VAL A 621 27.97 0.27 -1.05
CA VAL A 621 27.65 -1.16 -0.91
C VAL A 621 27.85 -1.98 -2.17
N CYS A 622 27.85 -1.35 -3.35
CA CYS A 622 28.08 -2.01 -4.64
C CYS A 622 29.54 -1.90 -5.11
N GLN A 623 30.40 -1.19 -4.37
CA GLN A 623 31.81 -1.10 -4.72
C GLN A 623 32.52 -2.43 -4.49
N ARG A 624 33.61 -2.65 -5.25
CA ARG A 624 34.42 -3.87 -5.20
C ARG A 624 34.77 -4.32 -3.78
N ARG A 625 35.17 -3.40 -2.91
CA ARG A 625 35.58 -3.73 -1.53
C ARG A 625 34.41 -4.24 -0.70
N ALA A 626 33.26 -3.55 -0.75
CA ALA A 626 32.06 -3.91 0.00
C ALA A 626 31.49 -5.26 -0.47
N LEU A 627 31.46 -5.50 -1.78
CA LEU A 627 31.01 -6.79 -2.34
C LEU A 627 31.92 -7.96 -1.92
N LEU A 628 33.24 -7.76 -1.87
CA LEU A 628 34.19 -8.76 -1.38
C LEU A 628 33.98 -9.04 0.12
N GLU A 629 33.90 -8.01 0.95
CA GLU A 629 33.70 -8.16 2.40
C GLU A 629 32.36 -8.84 2.71
N ARG A 630 31.29 -8.50 1.97
CA ARG A 630 29.97 -9.14 2.09
C ARG A 630 30.00 -10.60 1.66
N ALA A 631 30.63 -10.93 0.54
CA ALA A 631 30.73 -12.31 0.07
C ALA A 631 31.43 -13.23 1.09
N ARG A 632 32.39 -12.70 1.86
CA ARG A 632 33.14 -13.45 2.87
C ARG A 632 32.39 -13.63 4.20
N SER A 633 31.45 -12.74 4.51
CA SER A 633 30.78 -12.68 5.82
C SER A 633 29.32 -13.15 5.79
N ALA A 634 28.64 -13.00 4.65
CA ALA A 634 27.24 -13.35 4.50
C ALA A 634 27.01 -14.87 4.37
N PRO A 635 25.85 -15.38 4.82
CA PRO A 635 25.50 -16.78 4.64
C PRO A 635 25.33 -17.13 3.16
N GLY A 636 25.63 -18.37 2.77
CA GLY A 636 25.59 -18.81 1.38
C GLY A 636 24.25 -18.55 0.67
N THR A 637 23.12 -18.56 1.40
CA THR A 637 21.79 -18.26 0.83
C THR A 637 21.66 -16.81 0.35
N GLU A 638 22.24 -15.87 1.08
CA GLU A 638 22.25 -14.46 0.70
C GLU A 638 23.19 -14.22 -0.48
N VAL A 639 24.38 -14.85 -0.44
CA VAL A 639 25.35 -14.80 -1.53
C VAL A 639 24.78 -15.39 -2.82
N ALA A 640 24.05 -16.51 -2.74
CA ALA A 640 23.35 -17.10 -3.88
C ALA A 640 22.34 -16.13 -4.50
N ARG A 641 21.51 -15.48 -3.67
CA ARG A 641 20.56 -14.46 -4.12
C ARG A 641 21.24 -13.26 -4.75
N LEU A 642 22.34 -12.79 -4.16
CA LEU A 642 23.13 -11.66 -4.68
C LEU A 642 23.69 -11.98 -6.05
N LEU A 643 24.33 -13.14 -6.21
CA LEU A 643 24.88 -13.58 -7.50
C LEU A 643 23.81 -13.73 -8.57
N LEU A 644 22.64 -14.29 -8.23
CA LEU A 644 21.52 -14.42 -9.16
C LEU A 644 20.90 -13.07 -9.52
N ALA A 645 20.81 -12.15 -8.56
CA ALA A 645 20.31 -10.79 -8.80
C ALA A 645 21.26 -10.02 -9.74
N LEU A 646 22.57 -10.06 -9.48
CA LEU A 646 23.59 -9.43 -10.33
C LEU A 646 23.60 -10.02 -11.74
N ALA A 647 23.57 -11.34 -11.87
CA ALA A 647 23.53 -12.01 -13.18
C ALA A 647 22.19 -11.82 -13.91
N GLY A 648 21.08 -11.66 -13.18
CA GLY A 648 19.77 -11.32 -13.72
C GLY A 648 19.72 -9.89 -14.27
N ALA A 649 20.57 -9.01 -13.74
CA ALA A 649 20.70 -7.62 -14.13
C ALA A 649 21.89 -7.35 -15.07
N ASP A 650 22.54 -8.39 -15.59
CA ASP A 650 23.71 -8.33 -16.48
C ASP A 650 24.92 -7.56 -15.88
N LEU A 651 25.02 -7.50 -14.56
CA LEU A 651 26.13 -6.90 -13.78
C LEU A 651 27.24 -7.93 -13.52
N LEU A 652 27.92 -8.34 -14.60
CA LEU A 652 28.89 -9.45 -14.56
C LEU A 652 30.20 -9.09 -13.86
N GLU A 653 30.62 -7.82 -13.88
CA GLU A 653 31.84 -7.37 -13.21
C GLU A 653 31.69 -7.43 -11.69
N GLU A 654 30.56 -6.93 -11.18
CA GLU A 654 30.17 -6.97 -9.78
C GLU A 654 30.00 -8.41 -9.32
N ALA A 655 29.35 -9.26 -10.12
CA ALA A 655 29.23 -10.68 -9.84
C ALA A 655 30.61 -11.36 -9.74
N ALA A 656 31.59 -10.96 -10.57
CA ALA A 656 32.94 -11.49 -10.51
C ALA A 656 33.66 -11.09 -9.21
N PHE A 657 33.39 -9.91 -8.64
CA PHE A 657 33.93 -9.53 -7.34
C PHE A 657 33.34 -10.37 -6.21
N VAL A 658 32.03 -10.61 -6.21
CA VAL A 658 31.37 -11.49 -5.22
C VAL A 658 31.93 -12.92 -5.31
N VAL A 659 32.07 -13.45 -6.53
CA VAL A 659 32.67 -14.77 -6.77
C VAL A 659 34.10 -14.86 -6.23
N ARG A 660 34.94 -13.84 -6.44
CA ARG A 660 36.31 -13.83 -5.88
C ARG A 660 36.29 -13.88 -4.36
N GLY A 661 35.39 -13.13 -3.71
CA GLY A 661 35.25 -13.14 -2.25
C GLY A 661 34.85 -14.52 -1.71
N VAL A 662 33.92 -15.20 -2.40
CA VAL A 662 33.55 -16.59 -2.11
C VAL A 662 34.75 -17.52 -2.23
N VAL A 663 35.46 -17.47 -3.36
CA VAL A 663 36.61 -18.35 -3.63
C VAL A 663 37.74 -18.12 -2.62
N GLU A 664 37.92 -16.91 -2.11
CA GLU A 664 38.98 -16.61 -1.13
C GLU A 664 38.63 -17.07 0.30
N ALA A 665 37.36 -17.17 0.67
CA ALA A 665 36.94 -17.46 2.05
C ALA A 665 36.29 -18.84 2.25
N TYR A 666 35.64 -19.40 1.23
CA TYR A 666 34.82 -20.59 1.39
C TYR A 666 35.66 -21.86 1.20
N SER A 667 35.32 -22.89 1.97
CA SER A 667 35.81 -24.25 1.81
C SER A 667 35.07 -25.00 0.67
N PRO A 668 35.62 -26.14 0.20
CA PRO A 668 34.94 -26.98 -0.79
C PRO A 668 33.51 -27.40 -0.40
N ALA A 669 33.24 -27.61 0.89
CA ALA A 669 31.90 -27.97 1.36
C ALA A 669 30.92 -26.78 1.29
N GLU A 670 31.38 -25.57 1.62
CA GLU A 670 30.56 -24.35 1.56
C GLU A 670 30.26 -23.94 0.12
N VAL A 671 31.22 -24.12 -0.80
CA VAL A 671 30.97 -23.90 -2.23
C VAL A 671 29.95 -24.90 -2.78
N MET A 672 30.01 -26.17 -2.38
CA MET A 672 28.97 -27.15 -2.74
C MET A 672 27.58 -26.70 -2.25
N LEU A 673 27.48 -26.24 -1.00
CA LEU A 673 26.21 -25.74 -0.45
C LEU A 673 25.71 -24.50 -1.20
N LEU A 674 26.62 -23.59 -1.57
CA LEU A 674 26.30 -22.41 -2.39
C LEU A 674 25.75 -22.81 -3.77
N ILE A 675 26.36 -23.77 -4.46
CA ILE A 675 25.87 -24.25 -5.77
C ILE A 675 24.47 -24.86 -5.62
N LYS A 676 24.24 -25.64 -4.56
CA LYS A 676 22.91 -26.19 -4.26
C LYS A 676 21.88 -25.07 -4.02
N GLN A 677 22.26 -24.04 -3.27
CA GLN A 677 21.40 -22.88 -3.01
C GLN A 677 21.11 -22.07 -4.27
N LEU A 678 22.12 -21.81 -5.12
CA LEU A 678 21.97 -21.17 -6.42
C LEU A 678 20.92 -21.88 -7.26
N ARG A 679 20.98 -23.22 -7.36
CA ARG A 679 19.98 -24.00 -8.11
C ARG A 679 18.58 -23.96 -7.49
N SER A 680 18.49 -23.90 -6.16
CA SER A 680 17.20 -23.86 -5.46
C SER A 680 16.48 -22.52 -5.56
N VAL A 681 17.23 -21.41 -5.63
CA VAL A 681 16.70 -20.03 -5.63
C VAL A 681 16.54 -19.48 -7.05
N ASP A 682 17.13 -20.13 -8.05
CA ASP A 682 17.09 -19.68 -9.44
C ASP A 682 15.68 -19.53 -10.00
N HIS A 683 15.53 -18.66 -10.98
CA HIS A 683 14.22 -18.38 -11.58
C HIS A 683 13.74 -19.57 -12.41
N PRO A 684 12.53 -20.11 -12.16
CA PRO A 684 12.08 -21.37 -12.77
C PRO A 684 11.90 -21.30 -14.29
N THR A 685 11.66 -20.11 -14.86
CA THR A 685 11.45 -19.95 -16.32
C THR A 685 12.62 -19.31 -17.06
N ARG A 686 13.61 -18.76 -16.35
CA ARG A 686 14.78 -18.07 -16.94
C ARG A 686 16.01 -18.32 -16.04
N PRO A 687 16.52 -19.55 -15.98
CA PRO A 687 17.59 -19.89 -15.08
C PRO A 687 18.86 -19.12 -15.42
N LYS A 688 19.46 -18.47 -14.42
CA LYS A 688 20.73 -17.74 -14.52
C LYS A 688 21.84 -18.42 -13.72
N ALA A 689 21.52 -19.44 -12.91
CA ALA A 689 22.48 -20.16 -12.08
C ALA A 689 23.59 -20.81 -12.90
N ASP A 690 23.30 -21.33 -14.09
CA ASP A 690 24.32 -21.96 -14.94
C ASP A 690 25.37 -20.94 -15.43
N GLY A 691 24.97 -19.69 -15.68
CA GLY A 691 25.90 -18.60 -16.03
C GLY A 691 26.76 -18.16 -14.84
N VAL A 692 26.14 -18.00 -13.67
CA VAL A 692 26.84 -17.73 -12.40
C VAL A 692 27.82 -18.86 -12.06
N LEU A 693 27.41 -20.11 -12.26
CA LEU A 693 28.23 -21.29 -12.00
C LEU A 693 29.44 -21.31 -12.93
N GLN A 694 29.28 -20.98 -14.21
CA GLN A 694 30.40 -20.88 -15.14
C GLN A 694 31.43 -19.82 -14.69
N LEU A 695 30.96 -18.67 -14.21
CA LEU A 695 31.82 -17.63 -13.65
C LEU A 695 32.55 -18.11 -12.39
N LEU A 696 31.82 -18.74 -11.46
CA LEU A 696 32.36 -19.31 -10.22
C LEU A 696 33.45 -20.33 -10.49
N LEU A 697 33.18 -21.32 -11.36
CA LEU A 697 34.13 -22.37 -11.70
C LEU A 697 35.37 -21.80 -12.41
N GLY A 698 35.21 -20.80 -13.27
CA GLY A 698 36.32 -20.14 -13.94
C GLY A 698 37.30 -19.46 -12.97
N VAL A 699 36.77 -18.72 -11.99
CA VAL A 699 37.60 -18.05 -10.97
C VAL A 699 38.24 -19.07 -10.02
N LEU A 700 37.48 -20.10 -9.63
CA LEU A 700 37.94 -21.15 -8.72
C LEU A 700 39.14 -21.91 -9.30
N VAL A 701 39.06 -22.36 -10.55
CA VAL A 701 40.15 -23.11 -11.21
C VAL A 701 41.44 -22.27 -11.32
N GLY A 702 41.31 -20.94 -11.46
CA GLY A 702 42.45 -20.04 -11.51
C GLY A 702 43.07 -19.70 -10.14
N THR A 703 42.37 -19.95 -9.03
CA THR A 703 42.75 -19.44 -7.70
C THR A 703 43.02 -20.54 -6.67
N TRP A 704 42.20 -21.60 -6.65
CA TRP A 704 42.37 -22.71 -5.71
C TRP A 704 43.50 -23.66 -6.07
N ARG A 705 44.06 -24.34 -5.06
CA ARG A 705 45.01 -25.42 -5.29
C ARG A 705 44.31 -26.62 -5.91
N VAL A 706 45.06 -27.42 -6.67
CA VAL A 706 44.53 -28.62 -7.33
C VAL A 706 43.88 -29.58 -6.33
N ASP A 707 44.42 -29.71 -5.12
CA ASP A 707 43.87 -30.57 -4.07
C ASP A 707 42.48 -30.10 -3.60
N ASP A 708 42.27 -28.80 -3.43
CA ASP A 708 40.97 -28.23 -3.05
C ASP A 708 39.94 -28.35 -4.19
N GLN A 709 40.40 -28.23 -5.44
CA GLN A 709 39.57 -28.46 -6.62
C GLN A 709 39.10 -29.92 -6.70
N VAL A 710 40.00 -30.88 -6.42
CA VAL A 710 39.67 -32.31 -6.37
C VAL A 710 38.74 -32.62 -5.21
N ALA A 711 38.98 -32.04 -4.03
CA ALA A 711 38.10 -32.18 -2.88
C ALA A 711 36.67 -31.71 -3.19
N LEU A 712 36.52 -30.59 -3.90
CA LEU A 712 35.20 -30.10 -4.35
C LEU A 712 34.50 -31.05 -5.33
N VAL A 713 35.24 -31.69 -6.25
CA VAL A 713 34.67 -32.71 -7.15
C VAL A 713 34.13 -33.90 -6.36
N MET A 714 34.86 -34.34 -5.34
CA MET A 714 34.42 -35.43 -4.46
C MET A 714 33.17 -35.04 -3.67
N THR A 715 33.17 -33.87 -3.03
CA THR A 715 32.00 -33.41 -2.26
C THR A 715 30.76 -33.18 -3.13
N LEU A 716 30.91 -32.67 -4.36
CA LEU A 716 29.80 -32.55 -5.32
C LEU A 716 29.26 -33.91 -5.76
N SER A 717 30.15 -34.90 -5.94
CA SER A 717 29.76 -36.25 -6.34
C SER A 717 29.04 -36.99 -5.20
N GLU A 718 29.48 -36.80 -3.96
CA GLU A 718 28.84 -37.32 -2.75
C GLU A 718 27.48 -36.67 -2.48
N ALA A 719 27.29 -35.41 -2.86
CA ALA A 719 26.04 -34.65 -2.69
C ALA A 719 25.00 -34.87 -3.80
N ASP A 720 25.17 -35.87 -4.68
CA ASP A 720 24.34 -36.16 -5.86
C ASP A 720 24.30 -35.02 -6.91
N MET A 721 25.34 -34.18 -6.94
CA MET A 721 25.49 -33.07 -7.88
C MET A 721 26.45 -33.42 -9.03
N GLY A 722 26.29 -34.63 -9.58
CA GLY A 722 27.21 -35.20 -10.57
C GLY A 722 27.31 -34.41 -11.88
N ALA A 723 26.27 -33.67 -12.27
CA ALA A 723 26.32 -32.77 -13.42
C ALA A 723 27.29 -31.59 -13.20
N ASP A 724 27.30 -31.04 -11.98
CA ASP A 724 28.17 -29.92 -11.60
C ASP A 724 29.62 -30.37 -11.39
N ALA A 725 29.82 -31.56 -10.82
CA ALA A 725 31.13 -32.21 -10.75
C ALA A 725 31.74 -32.41 -12.15
N LYS A 726 30.95 -32.89 -13.12
CA LYS A 726 31.39 -33.03 -14.52
C LYS A 726 31.74 -31.69 -15.17
N ARG A 727 31.03 -30.61 -14.84
CA ARG A 727 31.37 -29.25 -15.34
C ARG A 727 32.70 -28.79 -14.76
N LEU A 728 32.93 -28.95 -13.45
CA LEU A 728 34.20 -28.59 -12.81
C LEU A 728 35.37 -29.39 -13.41
N ILE A 729 35.22 -30.71 -13.58
CA ILE A 729 36.24 -31.56 -14.22
C ILE A 729 36.58 -31.04 -15.63
N ARG A 730 35.58 -30.62 -16.41
CA ARG A 730 35.79 -30.09 -17.76
C ARG A 730 36.61 -28.81 -17.75
N VAL A 731 36.31 -27.87 -16.84
CA VAL A 731 37.03 -26.59 -16.74
C VAL A 731 38.44 -26.79 -16.17
N ALA A 732 38.58 -27.59 -15.12
CA ALA A 732 39.85 -27.85 -14.43
C ALA A 732 40.80 -28.77 -15.22
N SER A 733 40.30 -29.57 -16.18
CA SER A 733 41.10 -30.42 -17.06
C SER A 733 42.09 -29.66 -17.95
N SER A 734 41.99 -28.33 -18.02
CA SER A 734 42.98 -27.45 -18.62
C SER A 734 44.30 -27.43 -17.84
N LEU A 735 44.29 -27.76 -16.54
CA LEU A 735 45.46 -27.88 -15.68
C LEU A 735 46.09 -29.28 -15.79
N SER A 736 47.38 -29.33 -16.15
CA SER A 736 48.10 -30.60 -16.39
C SER A 736 48.18 -31.52 -15.16
N GLN A 737 48.16 -30.94 -13.95
CA GLN A 737 48.27 -31.66 -12.67
C GLN A 737 46.93 -32.15 -12.10
N PHE A 738 45.79 -31.70 -12.66
CA PHE A 738 44.47 -31.99 -12.11
C PHE A 738 44.02 -33.45 -12.31
N LYS A 739 44.12 -33.98 -13.54
CA LYS A 739 43.70 -35.36 -13.83
C LYS A 739 44.48 -36.43 -13.03
N PRO A 740 45.81 -36.31 -12.83
CA PRO A 740 46.55 -37.21 -11.95
C PRO A 740 46.10 -37.15 -10.49
N ALA A 741 45.87 -35.95 -9.96
CA ALA A 741 45.44 -35.74 -8.57
C ALA A 741 44.04 -36.31 -8.30
N LEU A 742 43.08 -36.09 -9.22
CA LEU A 742 41.74 -36.65 -9.13
C LEU A 742 41.73 -38.18 -9.08
N ARG A 743 42.49 -38.83 -9.98
CA ARG A 743 42.64 -40.30 -9.99
C ARG A 743 43.28 -40.83 -8.70
N ALA A 744 44.25 -40.10 -8.13
CA ALA A 744 44.90 -40.48 -6.89
C ALA A 744 43.92 -40.47 -5.70
N GLU A 745 43.04 -39.47 -5.60
CA GLU A 745 42.03 -39.41 -4.53
C GLU A 745 40.87 -40.40 -4.73
N GLU A 746 40.39 -40.59 -5.96
CA GLU A 746 39.39 -41.63 -6.30
C GLU A 746 39.90 -43.03 -5.93
N THR A 747 41.18 -43.32 -6.16
CA THR A 747 41.80 -44.62 -5.86
C THR A 747 42.22 -44.77 -4.39
N LYS A 748 42.36 -43.69 -3.61
CA LYS A 748 42.70 -43.73 -2.18
C LYS A 748 41.64 -44.44 -1.34
N HIS A 749 40.37 -44.27 -1.69
CA HIS A 749 39.24 -44.96 -1.04
C HIS A 749 39.19 -46.44 -1.41
N ALA A 750 39.48 -46.78 -2.67
CA ALA A 750 39.65 -48.17 -3.11
C ALA A 750 40.87 -48.84 -2.42
N GLN A 751 42.00 -48.14 -2.30
CA GLN A 751 43.21 -48.66 -1.66
C GLN A 751 43.07 -48.88 -0.14
N LYS A 752 42.26 -48.08 0.59
CA LYS A 752 41.99 -48.31 2.02
C LYS A 752 41.32 -49.66 2.28
N VAL A 753 40.35 -50.05 1.45
CA VAL A 753 39.63 -51.34 1.53
C VAL A 753 40.55 -52.53 1.22
N PHE A 754 41.58 -52.33 0.40
CA PHE A 754 42.58 -53.36 0.06
C PHE A 754 43.88 -53.27 0.89
N SER A 755 43.97 -52.35 1.86
CA SER A 755 45.16 -52.22 2.71
C SER A 755 45.21 -53.29 3.79
N ARG A 756 46.40 -53.86 4.04
CA ARG A 756 46.63 -54.85 5.12
C ARG A 756 46.26 -54.34 6.52
N ALA A 757 46.23 -53.02 6.73
CA ALA A 757 45.87 -52.40 8.00
C ALA A 757 44.36 -52.42 8.28
N PHE A 758 43.52 -52.22 7.25
CA PHE A 758 42.05 -52.31 7.34
C PHE A 758 41.58 -53.75 7.64
N TRP A 759 42.19 -54.74 7.01
CA TRP A 759 41.91 -56.15 7.32
C TRP A 759 42.44 -56.57 8.69
N LYS A 760 43.48 -55.90 9.22
CA LYS A 760 43.99 -56.14 10.58
C LYS A 760 43.06 -55.61 11.67
N SER A 761 42.37 -54.49 11.47
CA SER A 761 41.39 -53.98 12.45
C SER A 761 40.13 -54.85 12.51
N PHE A 762 39.68 -55.39 11.38
CA PHE A 762 38.56 -56.35 11.35
C PHE A 762 38.92 -57.73 11.94
N SER A 763 40.19 -58.14 11.88
CA SER A 763 40.64 -59.38 12.53
C SER A 763 40.88 -59.26 14.04
N ALA A 764 40.89 -58.04 14.60
CA ALA A 764 41.10 -57.81 16.03
C ALA A 764 39.80 -57.71 16.84
N GLU A 765 38.64 -57.51 16.19
CA GLU A 765 37.31 -57.52 16.83
C GLU A 765 36.57 -58.86 16.71
N ALA A 766 37.18 -59.87 16.06
CA ALA A 766 36.65 -61.22 15.93
C ALA A 766 37.54 -62.30 16.60
N GLY A 767 38.33 -61.89 17.61
CA GLY A 767 39.15 -62.77 18.44
C GLY A 767 38.70 -62.75 19.89
#